data_AF-F0ZK39-F1
#
_entry.id   AF-F0ZK39-F1
#
_cell.length_a   1.000
_cell.length_b   1.000
_cell.length_c   1.000
_cell.angle_alpha   90.00
_cell.angle_beta   90.00
_cell.angle_gamma   90.00
#
_symmetry.space_group_name_H-M   'P 1'
#
loop_
_entity.id
_entity.type
_entity.pdbx_description
1 polymer ?
#
loop_
_entity_poly.entity_id
_entity_poly.type
_entity_poly.pdbx_seq_one_letter_code
_entity_poly.pdbx_strand_id
1 'polypeptide(L)'
;MDSKNKRKQSDNSNLTLDSSTMEIGINKQPRLEINESNEKSNSSNGELVFWKVFRNNVIFKKIFSNFKFNHIFTYDRVIGTIYIFKNFSNAKAIIIDKVMSKNYCIRNLLEVDIIISRVTKNTKENKEFFIKLFSTFPYYSKNTHEPPQFEDSQYWLQFIVESNNIPAYQAYITVFKLDQKKIISALKKFDPEDLDLDKLYKMQVYLESVGIKVNLVSLNDAIQTFPYKKKLKSLIKFYNTIIKKHTPNKKQILIAQQLNGPIDLNQLNQTQLNSTIDDISISGDQSLKDLKPTIHKIFKYLYSINKSNHSDRKNPYCKPILYYVYFKAQSKANLINNTRKDKKNKVLKSIDLFIDSNSFFEKTLFISNTDSCKDFQKSVIDTNFIPTESKTFFSFQRVIISTGDMALIDYLFSKFKNFCCFGDSHIYETLSLINKEEVFNYFYEKVESINSDRNSLWPYVSEELLENYEKLMKNDSKKFSISQLRNPHKFNLKNLERALRNPSLYIVQDNVGINSFNSVFCLKLYYGEQDLVISILEMLISLEKNSDYLLNIVQIAGSYQSRLIYKLLHWVFRDLSDQDIIDSFRKKDSSLIIRSGICPTNNQKYQIKIHEYNCHIFLFLWKCGRFDAFFKVFSYDFLDNFYNDDLSLTLCPLKLVDYFLESNNIEENEYFNGLIIKSAATGILSVFKAILIKKPSILKIKDIKNPTSIYSNKELKEIVATTIDNNNLELTHFLLQHINFSKKDLNYLNKL
;
A
#
# COMPACT_ATOMS: atom_id res chain seq x y z
N MET A 1 45.62 -45.66 -1.77
CA MET A 1 46.24 -45.60 -3.09
C MET A 1 45.67 -46.75 -3.90
N ASP A 2 44.95 -46.38 -4.97
CA ASP A 2 44.72 -47.07 -6.26
C ASP A 2 44.35 -48.57 -6.29
N SER A 3 43.39 -49.05 -7.07
CA SER A 3 42.43 -48.44 -7.99
C SER A 3 41.31 -49.44 -8.27
N LYS A 4 40.21 -48.93 -8.83
CA LYS A 4 38.88 -49.55 -8.98
C LYS A 4 38.84 -50.68 -9.99
N ASN A 5 37.95 -51.64 -9.71
CA ASN A 5 37.60 -52.75 -10.56
C ASN A 5 36.06 -52.86 -10.71
N LYS A 6 35.62 -53.48 -11.81
CA LYS A 6 34.28 -54.01 -12.14
C LYS A 6 33.35 -53.20 -13.06
N ARG A 7 33.27 -53.72 -14.30
CA ARG A 7 32.08 -53.82 -15.17
C ARG A 7 31.40 -55.18 -14.95
N LYS A 8 30.18 -55.29 -15.50
CA LYS A 8 29.31 -56.47 -15.75
C LYS A 8 28.37 -56.83 -14.59
N GLN A 9 27.14 -57.31 -14.80
CA GLN A 9 26.30 -57.50 -16.01
C GLN A 9 24.85 -57.64 -15.50
N SER A 10 23.92 -57.40 -16.41
CA SER A 10 22.50 -57.72 -16.35
C SER A 10 22.24 -59.22 -16.16
N ASP A 11 21.14 -59.59 -15.48
CA ASP A 11 19.89 -60.10 -16.08
C ASP A 11 19.06 -60.96 -15.11
N ASN A 12 17.78 -61.08 -15.44
CA ASN A 12 16.72 -61.96 -14.91
C ASN A 12 15.97 -61.47 -13.66
N SER A 13 14.65 -61.57 -13.55
CA SER A 13 13.57 -62.07 -14.43
C SER A 13 12.22 -61.94 -13.69
N ASN A 14 11.13 -61.79 -14.46
CA ASN A 14 9.74 -62.30 -14.21
C ASN A 14 8.86 -61.57 -13.15
N LEU A 15 7.75 -60.93 -13.59
CA LEU A 15 6.34 -61.42 -13.61
C LEU A 15 5.74 -61.49 -12.19
N THR A 16 4.66 -60.80 -11.81
CA THR A 16 3.29 -60.65 -12.39
C THR A 16 2.50 -59.53 -11.64
N LEU A 17 1.48 -58.97 -12.32
CA LEU A 17 0.22 -58.27 -11.90
C LEU A 17 0.11 -57.69 -10.46
N ASP A 18 -0.44 -56.49 -10.20
CA ASP A 18 -1.80 -56.07 -10.57
C ASP A 18 -2.13 -54.59 -10.21
N SER A 19 -3.20 -54.06 -10.82
CA SER A 19 -4.06 -52.93 -10.44
C SER A 19 -3.52 -51.47 -10.34
N SER A 20 -3.90 -50.70 -11.37
CA SER A 20 -4.49 -49.34 -11.32
C SER A 20 -4.20 -48.39 -10.14
N THR A 21 -3.47 -47.32 -10.43
CA THR A 21 -3.87 -45.93 -10.11
C THR A 21 -3.15 -44.96 -11.04
N MET A 22 -3.92 -44.32 -11.92
CA MET A 22 -3.48 -43.19 -12.74
C MET A 22 -3.30 -41.99 -11.79
N GLU A 23 -2.09 -41.80 -11.26
CA GLU A 23 -1.74 -40.55 -10.60
C GLU A 23 -1.62 -39.45 -11.67
N ILE A 24 -2.63 -38.58 -11.70
CA ILE A 24 -2.61 -37.31 -12.42
C ILE A 24 -1.49 -36.48 -11.81
N GLY A 25 -0.36 -36.42 -12.52
CA GLY A 25 0.77 -35.57 -12.17
C GLY A 25 0.33 -34.12 -12.03
N ILE A 26 0.26 -33.64 -10.79
CA ILE A 26 0.20 -32.21 -10.48
C ILE A 26 1.51 -31.62 -10.97
N ASN A 27 1.50 -31.06 -12.18
CA ASN A 27 2.58 -30.22 -12.70
C ASN A 27 2.77 -29.04 -11.74
N LYS A 28 3.68 -29.20 -10.77
CA LYS A 28 4.19 -28.10 -9.96
C LYS A 28 4.80 -27.09 -10.91
N GLN A 29 4.13 -25.94 -11.09
CA GLN A 29 4.73 -24.79 -11.74
C GLN A 29 6.06 -24.47 -11.03
N PRO A 30 7.14 -24.22 -11.77
CA PRO A 30 8.40 -23.82 -11.15
C PRO A 30 8.19 -22.46 -10.47
N ARG A 31 8.23 -22.46 -9.14
CA ARG A 31 8.33 -21.22 -8.35
C ARG A 31 9.75 -20.68 -8.54
N LEU A 32 9.86 -19.44 -9.00
CA LEU A 32 11.08 -18.65 -8.89
C LEU A 32 11.24 -18.25 -7.41
N GLU A 33 11.91 -19.11 -6.64
CA GLU A 33 12.41 -18.74 -5.32
C GLU A 33 13.64 -17.85 -5.52
N ILE A 34 13.46 -16.54 -5.35
CA ILE A 34 14.59 -15.62 -5.22
C ILE A 34 15.08 -15.75 -3.78
N ASN A 35 16.10 -16.59 -3.57
CA ASN A 35 16.82 -16.62 -2.30
C ASN A 35 17.53 -15.27 -2.11
N GLU A 36 17.23 -14.57 -1.02
CA GLU A 36 18.02 -13.43 -0.54
C GLU A 36 19.40 -13.92 -0.08
N SER A 37 20.28 -14.27 -1.04
CA SER A 37 21.69 -14.52 -0.74
C SER A 37 22.43 -13.19 -0.75
N ASN A 38 23.00 -12.88 0.42
CA ASN A 38 23.99 -11.84 0.72
C ASN A 38 24.60 -11.12 -0.50
N GLU A 39 24.41 -9.81 -0.53
CA GLU A 39 25.11 -8.86 -1.40
C GLU A 39 26.63 -9.06 -1.30
N LYS A 40 27.22 -9.87 -2.18
CA LYS A 40 28.58 -9.75 -2.73
C LYS A 40 28.82 -10.77 -3.85
N SER A 41 29.10 -10.21 -5.03
CA SER A 41 29.73 -10.81 -6.22
C SER A 41 28.94 -11.80 -7.09
N ASN A 42 28.92 -11.46 -8.39
CA ASN A 42 28.49 -12.21 -9.57
C ASN A 42 26.97 -12.34 -9.78
N SER A 43 26.39 -11.33 -10.44
CA SER A 43 25.14 -11.48 -11.19
C SER A 43 25.23 -12.77 -12.01
N SER A 44 24.43 -13.77 -11.65
CA SER A 44 24.43 -15.06 -12.33
C SER A 44 24.26 -14.85 -13.84
N ASN A 45 24.89 -15.67 -14.68
CA ASN A 45 24.68 -15.60 -16.14
C ASN A 45 23.18 -15.63 -16.50
N GLY A 46 22.36 -16.29 -15.69
CA GLY A 46 20.90 -16.28 -15.80
C GLY A 46 20.27 -14.90 -15.60
N GLU A 47 20.75 -14.10 -14.65
CA GLU A 47 20.29 -12.72 -14.43
C GLU A 47 20.72 -11.79 -15.58
N LEU A 48 21.95 -11.94 -16.08
CA LEU A 48 22.41 -11.19 -17.25
C LEU A 48 21.61 -11.55 -18.51
N VAL A 49 21.32 -12.84 -18.72
CA VAL A 49 20.46 -13.30 -19.83
C VAL A 49 19.02 -12.83 -19.62
N PHE A 50 18.49 -12.87 -18.41
CA PHE A 50 17.17 -12.34 -18.07
C PHE A 50 17.08 -10.86 -18.44
N TRP A 51 18.03 -10.02 -18.01
CA TRP A 51 18.03 -8.60 -18.36
C TRP A 51 18.28 -8.35 -19.85
N LYS A 52 19.09 -9.17 -20.54
CA LYS A 52 19.26 -9.09 -22.00
C LYS A 52 17.98 -9.41 -22.76
N VAL A 53 17.24 -10.44 -22.33
CA VAL A 53 15.93 -10.81 -22.89
C VAL A 53 14.89 -9.74 -22.57
N PHE A 54 14.89 -9.21 -21.35
CA PHE A 54 13.97 -8.17 -20.90
C PHE A 54 14.18 -6.85 -21.67
N ARG A 55 15.44 -6.49 -21.96
CA ARG A 55 15.79 -5.31 -22.75
C ARG A 55 15.63 -5.52 -24.26
N ASN A 56 15.47 -6.76 -24.73
CA ASN A 56 15.17 -7.04 -26.13
C ASN A 56 13.66 -6.90 -26.36
N ASN A 57 13.24 -5.73 -26.84
CA ASN A 57 11.84 -5.38 -27.08
C ASN A 57 11.07 -6.41 -27.92
N VAL A 58 11.70 -7.10 -28.88
CA VAL A 58 11.03 -8.06 -29.76
C VAL A 58 10.74 -9.36 -29.02
N ILE A 59 11.76 -9.92 -28.35
CA ILE A 59 11.62 -11.17 -27.59
C ILE A 59 10.70 -10.93 -26.39
N PHE A 60 10.85 -9.80 -25.69
CA PHE A 60 9.96 -9.39 -24.63
C PHE A 60 8.51 -9.34 -25.13
N LYS A 61 8.22 -8.59 -26.19
CA LYS A 61 6.86 -8.53 -26.76
C LYS A 61 6.30 -9.90 -27.15
N LYS A 62 7.13 -10.81 -27.68
CA LYS A 62 6.72 -12.18 -28.08
C LYS A 62 6.48 -13.12 -26.90
N ILE A 63 7.25 -13.00 -25.81
CA ILE A 63 7.01 -13.80 -24.59
C ILE A 63 5.72 -13.32 -23.92
N PHE A 64 5.60 -12.01 -23.73
CA PHE A 64 4.45 -11.42 -23.06
C PHE A 64 3.20 -11.40 -23.96
N SER A 65 3.31 -11.57 -25.29
CA SER A 65 2.12 -11.71 -26.17
C SER A 65 1.24 -12.91 -25.81
N ASN A 66 1.80 -13.94 -25.18
CA ASN A 66 1.07 -15.13 -24.74
C ASN A 66 0.37 -14.96 -23.39
N PHE A 67 0.60 -13.84 -22.68
CA PHE A 67 -0.02 -13.61 -21.39
C PHE A 67 -1.42 -13.07 -21.57
N LYS A 68 -2.40 -13.73 -20.94
CA LYS A 68 -3.84 -13.44 -21.07
C LYS A 68 -4.23 -11.98 -20.83
N PHE A 69 -3.46 -11.27 -20.01
CA PHE A 69 -3.70 -9.87 -19.64
C PHE A 69 -2.54 -8.93 -20.01
N ASN A 70 -1.75 -9.30 -21.02
CA ASN A 70 -0.64 -8.49 -21.51
C ASN A 70 -1.05 -7.08 -21.95
N HIS A 71 -2.27 -6.93 -22.46
CA HIS A 71 -2.86 -5.66 -22.85
C HIS A 71 -3.35 -4.84 -21.66
N ILE A 72 -3.17 -5.30 -20.41
CA ILE A 72 -3.50 -4.58 -19.16
C ILE A 72 -2.22 -4.33 -18.36
N PHE A 73 -1.35 -5.35 -18.29
CA PHE A 73 -0.12 -5.38 -17.50
C PHE A 73 1.11 -5.35 -18.42
N THR A 74 1.55 -4.15 -18.79
CA THR A 74 2.84 -3.93 -19.46
C THR A 74 3.79 -3.13 -18.57
N TYR A 75 5.10 -3.30 -18.78
CA TYR A 75 6.11 -2.52 -18.06
C TYR A 75 5.94 -1.02 -18.28
N ASP A 76 5.58 -0.60 -19.49
CA ASP A 76 5.32 0.81 -19.83
C ASP A 76 4.22 1.43 -18.97
N ARG A 77 3.26 0.62 -18.51
CA ARG A 77 2.12 1.08 -17.69
C ARG A 77 2.36 1.07 -16.19
N VAL A 78 3.55 0.67 -15.77
CA VAL A 78 3.99 0.82 -14.39
C VAL A 78 4.37 2.30 -14.20
N ILE A 79 3.36 3.14 -14.01
CA ILE A 79 3.46 4.61 -13.93
C ILE A 79 2.88 5.07 -12.59
N GLY A 80 3.49 6.08 -11.98
CA GLY A 80 3.03 6.71 -10.75
C GLY A 80 3.84 6.18 -9.57
N THR A 81 4.71 7.01 -9.01
CA THR A 81 5.68 6.57 -8.00
C THR A 81 5.00 6.02 -6.74
N ILE A 82 3.88 6.61 -6.32
CA ILE A 82 3.04 6.13 -5.21
C ILE A 82 2.58 4.69 -5.46
N TYR A 83 2.03 4.45 -6.64
CA TYR A 83 1.53 3.14 -7.04
C TYR A 83 2.66 2.11 -7.05
N ILE A 84 3.82 2.47 -7.62
CA ILE A 84 4.97 1.57 -7.71
C ILE A 84 5.45 1.19 -6.31
N PHE A 85 5.63 2.17 -5.43
CA PHE A 85 6.07 1.91 -4.05
C PHE A 85 5.08 1.13 -3.20
N LYS A 86 3.77 1.23 -3.48
CA LYS A 86 2.74 0.50 -2.74
C LYS A 86 2.62 -0.97 -3.16
N ASN A 87 2.85 -1.26 -4.44
CA ASN A 87 2.48 -2.56 -5.02
C ASN A 87 3.67 -3.46 -5.41
N PHE A 88 4.89 -2.94 -5.44
CA PHE A 88 6.07 -3.70 -5.90
C PHE A 88 7.16 -3.74 -4.83
N SER A 89 7.59 -4.93 -4.42
CA SER A 89 8.67 -5.11 -3.46
C SER A 89 10.01 -4.54 -3.97
N ASN A 90 10.25 -4.61 -5.28
CA ASN A 90 11.40 -4.03 -5.97
C ASN A 90 11.15 -2.61 -6.51
N ALA A 91 10.19 -1.86 -5.95
CA ALA A 91 9.78 -0.53 -6.41
C ALA A 91 10.94 0.44 -6.70
N LYS A 92 11.98 0.45 -5.84
CA LYS A 92 13.15 1.31 -6.04
C LYS A 92 13.87 1.01 -7.35
N ALA A 93 14.07 -0.27 -7.66
CA ALA A 93 14.73 -0.70 -8.89
C ALA A 93 13.91 -0.31 -10.12
N ILE A 94 12.57 -0.48 -10.07
CA ILE A 94 11.66 -0.09 -11.16
C ILE A 94 11.73 1.41 -11.42
N ILE A 95 11.68 2.25 -10.37
CA ILE A 95 11.75 3.71 -10.52
C ILE A 95 13.10 4.14 -11.08
N ILE A 96 14.20 3.60 -10.53
CA ILE A 96 15.56 3.88 -11.02
C ILE A 96 15.67 3.50 -12.49
N ASP A 97 15.26 2.29 -12.86
CA ASP A 97 15.30 1.83 -14.25
C ASP A 97 14.49 2.73 -15.17
N LYS A 98 13.25 3.09 -14.79
CA LYS A 98 12.40 3.97 -15.61
C LYS A 98 12.98 5.37 -15.79
N VAL A 99 13.49 6.00 -14.74
CA VAL A 99 14.13 7.33 -14.83
C VAL A 99 15.41 7.24 -15.67
N MET A 100 16.23 6.21 -15.46
CA MET A 100 17.50 6.04 -16.18
C MET A 100 17.29 5.72 -17.67
N SER A 101 16.24 4.97 -18.00
CA SER A 101 15.82 4.66 -19.38
C SER A 101 15.01 5.76 -20.05
N LYS A 102 14.79 6.91 -19.38
CA LYS A 102 13.93 8.01 -19.84
C LYS A 102 12.48 7.60 -20.11
N ASN A 103 12.02 6.52 -19.48
CA ASN A 103 10.63 6.08 -19.55
C ASN A 103 9.76 6.88 -18.59
N TYR A 104 8.49 7.07 -18.97
CA TYR A 104 7.52 7.80 -18.15
C TYR A 104 7.20 7.03 -16.86
N CYS A 105 7.40 7.67 -15.72
CA CYS A 105 7.06 7.08 -14.42
C CYS A 105 6.60 8.08 -13.35
N ILE A 106 6.91 9.38 -13.50
CA ILE A 106 6.60 10.45 -12.54
C ILE A 106 5.53 11.37 -13.13
N ARG A 107 4.43 11.56 -12.42
CA ARG A 107 3.27 12.32 -12.90
C ARG A 107 3.28 13.79 -12.50
N ASN A 108 3.83 14.11 -11.33
CA ASN A 108 3.80 15.46 -10.74
C ASN A 108 4.92 15.61 -9.69
N LEU A 109 5.00 16.79 -9.07
CA LEU A 109 6.01 17.12 -8.05
C LEU A 109 5.88 16.29 -6.77
N LEU A 110 4.66 16.02 -6.31
CA LEU A 110 4.43 15.17 -5.13
C LEU A 110 5.04 13.77 -5.31
N GLU A 111 5.06 13.26 -6.53
CA GLU A 111 5.68 11.98 -6.83
C GLU A 111 7.22 12.03 -6.77
N VAL A 112 7.84 13.18 -7.04
CA VAL A 112 9.28 13.43 -6.86
C VAL A 112 9.63 13.46 -5.37
N ASP A 113 8.81 14.14 -4.55
CA ASP A 113 8.99 14.20 -3.10
C ASP A 113 9.06 12.80 -2.49
N ILE A 114 8.22 11.90 -3.00
CA ILE A 114 8.19 10.50 -2.59
C ILE A 114 9.45 9.75 -3.03
N ILE A 115 10.00 10.03 -4.21
CA ILE A 115 11.28 9.47 -4.65
C ILE A 115 12.40 9.93 -3.72
N ILE A 116 12.51 11.24 -3.49
CA ILE A 116 13.56 11.83 -2.65
C ILE A 116 13.46 11.29 -1.21
N SER A 117 12.26 11.17 -0.64
CA SER A 117 12.10 10.64 0.72
C SER A 117 12.37 9.14 0.85
N ARG A 118 12.30 8.34 -0.24
CA ARG A 118 12.44 6.87 -0.19
C ARG A 118 13.77 6.32 -0.75
N VAL A 119 14.44 7.03 -1.65
CA VAL A 119 15.73 6.65 -2.25
C VAL A 119 16.87 7.38 -1.53
N THR A 120 17.21 6.94 -0.32
CA THR A 120 18.09 7.68 0.62
C THR A 120 19.43 7.01 0.91
N LYS A 121 19.71 5.80 0.39
CA LYS A 121 21.00 5.12 0.62
C LYS A 121 22.11 5.94 -0.07
N ASN A 122 23.14 6.33 0.68
CA ASN A 122 24.27 7.08 0.14
C ASN A 122 25.21 6.17 -0.68
N THR A 123 24.84 5.89 -1.93
CA THR A 123 25.62 5.10 -2.89
C THR A 123 25.93 5.95 -4.13
N LYS A 124 26.99 5.57 -4.86
CA LYS A 124 27.34 6.20 -6.13
C LYS A 124 26.19 6.11 -7.15
N GLU A 125 25.55 4.95 -7.24
CA GLU A 125 24.40 4.69 -8.12
C GLU A 125 23.23 5.65 -7.83
N ASN A 126 22.88 5.85 -6.55
CA ASN A 126 21.78 6.77 -6.20
C ASN A 126 22.14 8.22 -6.49
N LYS A 127 23.41 8.62 -6.32
CA LYS A 127 23.87 9.94 -6.72
C LYS A 127 23.75 10.15 -8.23
N GLU A 128 24.17 9.18 -9.04
CA GLU A 128 24.02 9.22 -10.50
C GLU A 128 22.55 9.26 -10.92
N PHE A 129 21.70 8.46 -10.27
CA PHE A 129 20.26 8.49 -10.44
C PHE A 129 19.68 9.89 -10.18
N PHE A 130 20.03 10.55 -9.07
CA PHE A 130 19.53 11.90 -8.78
C PHE A 130 20.08 12.96 -9.73
N ILE A 131 21.35 12.85 -10.16
CA ILE A 131 21.88 13.72 -11.22
C ILE A 131 21.02 13.57 -12.48
N LYS A 132 20.68 12.33 -12.85
CA LYS A 132 19.82 12.05 -14.01
C LYS A 132 18.41 12.61 -13.82
N LEU A 133 17.81 12.39 -12.65
CA LEU A 133 16.48 12.90 -12.29
C LEU A 133 16.42 14.42 -12.44
N PHE A 134 17.33 15.16 -11.79
CA PHE A 134 17.34 16.62 -11.79
C PHE A 134 17.73 17.23 -13.15
N SER A 135 18.52 16.53 -13.97
CA SER A 135 18.96 17.02 -15.28
C SER A 135 18.01 16.69 -16.44
N THR A 136 17.22 15.62 -16.31
CA THR A 136 16.42 15.08 -17.43
C THR A 136 14.94 15.42 -17.30
N PHE A 137 14.47 15.76 -16.10
CA PHE A 137 13.07 16.06 -15.83
C PHE A 137 12.87 17.53 -15.38
N PRO A 138 13.08 18.54 -16.25
CA PRO A 138 12.37 19.80 -16.09
C PRO A 138 10.89 19.51 -16.41
N TYR A 139 10.00 19.58 -15.42
CA TYR A 139 8.59 19.75 -15.78
C TYR A 139 8.45 21.17 -16.37
N TYR A 140 7.48 21.43 -17.23
CA TYR A 140 7.13 22.78 -17.61
C TYR A 140 5.66 23.00 -17.24
N SER A 141 5.36 22.99 -15.94
CA SER A 141 4.07 23.49 -15.44
C SER A 141 3.96 24.98 -15.76
N LYS A 142 3.13 25.33 -16.74
CA LYS A 142 2.77 26.71 -17.09
C LYS A 142 1.55 27.23 -16.31
N ASN A 143 1.36 26.78 -15.06
CA ASN A 143 0.54 27.60 -14.15
C ASN A 143 1.37 28.81 -13.73
N THR A 144 0.94 29.97 -14.22
CA THR A 144 1.64 31.27 -14.28
C THR A 144 1.99 31.93 -12.93
N HIS A 145 2.02 31.19 -11.82
CA HIS A 145 2.36 31.71 -10.50
C HIS A 145 3.40 30.90 -9.72
N GLU A 146 3.97 29.83 -10.28
CA GLU A 146 5.01 29.05 -9.60
C GLU A 146 6.27 28.86 -10.47
N PRO A 147 7.48 28.90 -9.88
CA PRO A 147 8.76 28.93 -10.61
C PRO A 147 9.08 27.60 -11.34
N PRO A 148 10.02 27.61 -12.31
CA PRO A 148 10.49 26.40 -13.01
C PRO A 148 11.01 25.36 -12.01
N GLN A 149 10.45 24.14 -12.04
CA GLN A 149 10.24 23.39 -10.78
C GLN A 149 11.49 23.10 -9.99
N PHE A 150 12.57 22.55 -10.55
CA PHE A 150 13.79 22.27 -9.78
C PHE A 150 14.72 23.48 -9.57
N GLU A 151 14.46 24.63 -10.20
CA GLU A 151 15.28 25.83 -10.02
C GLU A 151 14.95 26.57 -8.73
N ASP A 152 13.80 26.28 -8.10
CA ASP A 152 13.49 26.72 -6.75
C ASP A 152 14.38 26.01 -5.72
N SER A 153 15.59 26.55 -5.60
CA SER A 153 16.58 26.08 -4.63
C SER A 153 16.11 26.25 -3.18
N GLN A 154 15.12 27.11 -2.89
CA GLN A 154 14.60 27.24 -1.53
C GLN A 154 13.78 26.01 -1.17
N TYR A 155 12.78 25.67 -1.99
CA TYR A 155 11.91 24.52 -1.78
C TYR A 155 12.68 23.19 -1.80
N TRP A 156 13.44 22.91 -2.87
CA TRP A 156 14.06 21.59 -3.04
C TRP A 156 15.20 21.32 -2.06
N LEU A 157 16.04 22.31 -1.75
CA LEU A 157 17.07 22.11 -0.74
C LEU A 157 16.45 21.83 0.62
N GLN A 158 15.40 22.58 0.98
CA GLN A 158 14.68 22.36 2.23
C GLN A 158 14.11 20.94 2.29
N PHE A 159 13.36 20.51 1.27
CA PHE A 159 12.75 19.17 1.22
C PHE A 159 13.79 18.03 1.23
N ILE A 160 14.89 18.18 0.48
CA ILE A 160 15.99 17.20 0.45
C ILE A 160 16.65 17.08 1.84
N VAL A 161 16.82 18.21 2.53
CA VAL A 161 17.40 18.27 3.87
C VAL A 161 16.46 17.65 4.91
N GLU A 162 15.16 17.94 4.85
CA GLU A 162 14.10 17.30 5.66
C GLU A 162 14.06 15.79 5.49
N SER A 163 14.24 15.33 4.26
CA SER A 163 14.32 13.91 3.93
C SER A 163 15.62 13.25 4.41
N ASN A 164 16.61 14.02 4.89
CA ASN A 164 17.98 13.56 5.21
C ASN A 164 18.57 12.72 4.07
N ASN A 165 18.43 13.23 2.83
CA ASN A 165 18.87 12.53 1.62
C ASN A 165 20.19 13.10 1.08
N ILE A 166 21.30 12.59 1.61
CA ILE A 166 22.67 12.97 1.22
C ILE A 166 22.95 12.83 -0.29
N PRO A 167 22.66 11.70 -0.97
CA PRO A 167 22.96 11.59 -2.39
C PRO A 167 22.14 12.56 -3.24
N ALA A 168 20.86 12.80 -2.90
CA ALA A 168 20.05 13.83 -3.57
C ALA A 168 20.64 15.23 -3.35
N TYR A 169 21.03 15.57 -2.12
CA TYR A 169 21.69 16.85 -1.81
C TYR A 169 22.94 17.06 -2.66
N GLN A 170 23.85 16.07 -2.67
CA GLN A 170 25.08 16.15 -3.45
C GLN A 170 24.82 16.27 -4.95
N ALA A 171 23.86 15.53 -5.48
CA ALA A 171 23.46 15.63 -6.89
C ALA A 171 22.89 17.02 -7.20
N TYR A 172 21.99 17.53 -6.37
CA TYR A 172 21.30 18.80 -6.57
C TYR A 172 22.28 19.99 -6.57
N ILE A 173 23.15 20.10 -5.56
CA ILE A 173 24.16 21.19 -5.52
C ILE A 173 25.12 21.14 -6.72
N THR A 174 25.39 19.93 -7.24
CA THR A 174 26.28 19.73 -8.39
C THR A 174 25.60 20.16 -9.68
N VAL A 175 24.35 19.73 -9.91
CA VAL A 175 23.57 20.04 -11.11
C VAL A 175 23.29 21.55 -11.21
N PHE A 176 22.87 22.16 -10.10
CA PHE A 176 22.48 23.58 -10.07
C PHE A 176 23.61 24.53 -9.67
N LYS A 177 24.84 24.01 -9.48
CA LYS A 177 26.05 24.78 -9.15
C LYS A 177 25.84 25.78 -8.01
N LEU A 178 25.20 25.33 -6.93
CA LEU A 178 24.87 26.19 -5.80
C LEU A 178 26.11 26.44 -4.93
N ASP A 179 26.41 27.71 -4.67
CA ASP A 179 27.44 28.10 -3.72
C ASP A 179 26.94 28.03 -2.26
N GLN A 180 27.88 28.12 -1.30
CA GLN A 180 27.55 28.05 0.12
C GLN A 180 26.57 29.14 0.58
N LYS A 181 26.64 30.35 0.01
CA LYS A 181 25.78 31.48 0.40
C LYS A 181 24.33 31.20 0.00
N LYS A 182 24.11 30.70 -1.22
CA LYS A 182 22.77 30.30 -1.70
C LYS A 182 22.20 29.16 -0.86
N ILE A 183 23.01 28.15 -0.54
CA ILE A 183 22.58 27.02 0.31
C ILE A 183 22.16 27.53 1.69
N ILE A 184 22.98 28.34 2.35
CA ILE A 184 22.67 28.91 3.67
C ILE A 184 21.40 29.77 3.59
N SER A 185 21.24 30.57 2.55
CA SER A 185 20.05 31.42 2.36
C SER A 185 18.77 30.59 2.20
N ALA A 186 18.81 29.51 1.41
CA ALA A 186 17.68 28.60 1.23
C ALA A 186 17.25 27.95 2.56
N LEU A 187 18.23 27.57 3.38
CA LEU A 187 17.99 26.86 4.65
C LEU A 187 17.69 27.78 5.85
N LYS A 188 17.67 29.11 5.67
CA LYS A 188 17.36 30.07 6.75
C LYS A 188 15.86 30.16 7.09
N LYS A 189 14.98 29.86 6.13
CA LYS A 189 13.52 29.95 6.28
C LYS A 189 12.92 28.58 6.60
N PHE A 190 13.47 27.95 7.62
CA PHE A 190 13.06 26.61 8.00
C PHE A 190 11.95 26.70 9.06
N ASP A 191 10.75 26.22 8.74
CA ASP A 191 9.66 26.09 9.71
C ASP A 191 9.64 24.67 10.27
N PRO A 192 9.96 24.46 11.57
CA PRO A 192 10.09 23.14 12.16
C PRO A 192 8.76 22.43 12.46
N GLU A 193 7.60 23.07 12.24
CA GLU A 193 6.30 22.46 12.53
C GLU A 193 6.11 21.15 11.71
N ASP A 194 5.77 20.05 12.42
CA ASP A 194 5.54 18.69 11.89
C ASP A 194 6.74 17.89 11.31
N LEU A 195 7.98 18.34 11.54
CA LEU A 195 9.16 17.69 10.95
C LEU A 195 9.84 16.60 11.80
N ASP A 196 10.53 15.68 11.11
CA ASP A 196 11.34 14.63 11.71
C ASP A 196 12.68 15.19 12.23
N LEU A 197 12.67 15.71 13.46
CA LEU A 197 13.79 16.46 14.03
C LEU A 197 15.10 15.65 14.14
N ASP A 198 15.06 14.34 14.35
CA ASP A 198 16.31 13.55 14.42
C ASP A 198 16.95 13.32 13.05
N LYS A 199 16.14 13.25 11.98
CA LYS A 199 16.66 13.26 10.60
C LYS A 199 17.29 14.60 10.28
N LEU A 200 16.63 15.70 10.63
CA LEU A 200 17.15 17.05 10.43
C LEU A 200 18.46 17.27 11.16
N TYR A 201 18.56 16.83 12.41
CA TYR A 201 19.81 16.94 13.16
C TYR A 201 20.94 16.13 12.51
N LYS A 202 20.66 14.92 12.01
CA LYS A 202 21.65 14.12 11.28
C LYS A 202 22.12 14.82 10.01
N MET A 203 21.20 15.43 9.26
CA MET A 203 21.52 16.19 8.07
C MET A 203 22.33 17.44 8.42
N GLN A 204 22.00 18.15 9.50
CA GLN A 204 22.78 19.29 9.99
C GLN A 204 24.23 18.89 10.30
N VAL A 205 24.44 17.77 11.02
CA VAL A 205 25.79 17.26 11.31
C VAL A 205 26.56 16.94 10.03
N TYR A 206 25.90 16.38 9.02
CA TYR A 206 26.50 16.16 7.71
C TYR A 206 26.85 17.48 7.00
N LEU A 207 25.95 18.46 6.96
CA LEU A 207 26.18 19.77 6.36
C LEU A 207 27.38 20.47 7.00
N GLU A 208 27.48 20.44 8.33
CA GLU A 208 28.63 20.99 9.05
C GLU A 208 29.94 20.27 8.68
N SER A 209 29.90 18.95 8.46
CA SER A 209 31.08 18.17 8.05
C SER A 209 31.60 18.53 6.66
N VAL A 210 30.73 19.07 5.79
CA VAL A 210 31.11 19.59 4.46
C VAL A 210 31.27 21.11 4.45
N GLY A 211 31.38 21.74 5.63
CA GLY A 211 31.67 23.17 5.78
C GLY A 211 30.46 24.10 5.72
N ILE A 212 29.23 23.58 5.63
CA ILE A 212 27.99 24.37 5.64
C ILE A 212 27.51 24.52 7.09
N LYS A 213 27.68 25.72 7.66
CA LYS A 213 27.23 26.03 9.02
C LYS A 213 25.80 26.56 8.99
N VAL A 214 24.85 25.71 9.37
CA VAL A 214 23.42 26.04 9.50
C VAL A 214 22.87 25.49 10.81
N ASN A 215 22.01 26.26 11.46
CA ASN A 215 21.29 25.84 12.67
C ASN A 215 19.86 25.49 12.26
N LEU A 216 19.64 24.25 11.84
CA LEU A 216 18.33 23.77 11.39
C LEU A 216 17.45 23.38 12.58
N VAL A 217 18.04 22.68 13.56
CA VAL A 217 17.33 22.21 14.75
C VAL A 217 18.28 22.15 15.94
N SER A 218 17.77 22.48 17.13
CA SER A 218 18.59 22.32 18.33
C SER A 218 18.73 20.83 18.69
N LEU A 219 19.93 20.43 19.17
CA LEU A 219 20.16 19.08 19.67
C LEU A 219 19.16 18.70 20.78
N ASN A 220 18.77 19.67 21.60
CA ASN A 220 17.84 19.45 22.70
C ASN A 220 16.44 19.10 22.17
N ASP A 221 15.93 19.83 21.18
CA ASP A 221 14.62 19.57 20.60
C ASP A 221 14.59 18.20 19.94
N ALA A 222 15.61 17.86 19.13
CA ALA A 222 15.74 16.55 18.50
C ALA A 222 15.81 15.39 19.52
N ILE A 223 16.41 15.60 20.70
CA ILE A 223 16.42 14.62 21.79
C ILE A 223 15.04 14.50 22.45
N GLN A 224 14.37 15.63 22.71
CA GLN A 224 13.11 15.65 23.45
C GLN A 224 11.94 15.10 22.64
N THR A 225 11.93 15.32 21.32
CA THR A 225 10.85 14.89 20.42
C THR A 225 11.12 13.53 19.78
N PHE A 226 12.21 12.85 20.11
CA PHE A 226 12.53 11.55 19.51
C PHE A 226 11.39 10.54 19.80
N PRO A 227 10.67 10.06 18.76
CA PRO A 227 9.46 9.29 18.97
C PRO A 227 9.76 7.82 19.29
N TYR A 228 9.08 7.26 20.29
CA TYR A 228 9.26 5.87 20.70
C TYR A 228 8.64 4.86 19.70
N LYS A 229 7.76 5.31 18.81
CA LYS A 229 7.27 4.52 17.67
C LYS A 229 8.35 4.25 16.60
N LYS A 230 9.54 4.87 16.70
CA LYS A 230 10.64 4.58 15.77
C LYS A 230 11.34 3.26 16.09
N LYS A 231 11.86 2.65 15.03
CA LYS A 231 12.68 1.43 15.05
C LYS A 231 13.96 1.64 15.86
N LEU A 232 14.45 0.59 16.53
CA LEU A 232 15.71 0.60 17.28
C LEU A 232 16.89 1.10 16.43
N LYS A 233 16.95 0.69 15.16
CA LYS A 233 17.97 1.14 14.20
C LYS A 233 18.06 2.67 14.08
N SER A 234 16.93 3.37 14.17
CA SER A 234 16.87 4.84 14.08
C SER A 234 17.46 5.50 15.32
N LEU A 235 17.17 4.95 16.51
CA LEU A 235 17.71 5.41 17.80
C LEU A 235 19.22 5.23 17.87
N ILE A 236 19.72 4.03 17.50
CA ILE A 236 21.17 3.76 17.47
C ILE A 236 21.89 4.72 16.53
N LYS A 237 21.35 4.93 15.32
CA LYS A 237 21.92 5.91 14.38
C LYS A 237 21.96 7.32 14.97
N PHE A 238 20.88 7.75 15.64
CA PHE A 238 20.83 9.08 16.25
C PHE A 238 21.85 9.22 17.38
N TYR A 239 21.92 8.24 18.27
CA TYR A 239 22.92 8.16 19.34
C TYR A 239 24.37 8.19 18.80
N ASN A 240 24.67 7.37 17.80
CA ASN A 240 26.00 7.32 17.18
C ASN A 240 26.38 8.64 16.51
N THR A 241 25.42 9.36 15.92
CA THR A 241 25.64 10.71 15.39
C THR A 241 25.99 11.70 16.51
N ILE A 242 25.24 11.68 17.61
CA ILE A 242 25.45 12.60 18.74
C ILE A 242 26.80 12.35 19.41
N ILE A 243 27.18 11.10 19.69
CA ILE A 243 28.46 10.80 20.34
C ILE A 243 29.67 11.29 19.56
N LYS A 244 29.59 11.27 18.22
CA LYS A 244 30.68 11.75 17.36
C LYS A 244 30.85 13.27 17.39
N LYS A 245 29.80 14.02 17.71
CA LYS A 245 29.77 15.48 17.56
C LYS A 245 29.72 16.24 18.90
N HIS A 246 29.01 15.70 19.88
CA HIS A 246 28.82 16.33 21.18
C HIS A 246 30.00 16.04 22.10
N THR A 247 30.54 17.07 22.76
CA THR A 247 31.60 16.90 23.77
C THR A 247 30.99 16.47 25.10
N PRO A 248 31.19 15.21 25.55
CA PRO A 248 30.54 14.71 26.75
C PRO A 248 31.19 15.24 28.02
N ASN A 249 30.39 15.55 29.04
CA ASN A 249 30.90 15.80 30.40
C ASN A 249 31.26 14.47 31.12
N LYS A 250 31.92 14.56 32.29
CA LYS A 250 32.34 13.38 33.08
C LYS A 250 31.24 12.33 33.27
N LYS A 251 30.01 12.77 33.57
CA LYS A 251 28.86 11.87 33.75
C LYS A 251 28.42 11.20 32.45
N GLN A 252 28.42 11.94 31.34
CA GLN A 252 28.09 11.45 30.01
C GLN A 252 29.13 10.44 29.51
N ILE A 253 30.42 10.67 29.79
CA ILE A 253 31.51 9.74 29.49
C ILE A 253 31.27 8.39 30.18
N LEU A 254 30.95 8.40 31.49
CA LEU A 254 30.66 7.16 32.23
C LEU A 254 29.49 6.38 31.63
N ILE A 255 28.41 7.07 31.20
CA ILE A 255 27.28 6.39 30.56
C ILE A 255 27.66 5.84 29.19
N ALA A 256 28.44 6.57 28.39
CA ALA A 256 28.91 6.12 27.09
C ALA A 256 29.85 4.91 27.19
N GLN A 257 30.71 4.87 28.22
CA GLN A 257 31.55 3.71 28.52
C GLN A 257 30.71 2.47 28.88
N GLN A 258 29.60 2.62 29.61
CA GLN A 258 28.66 1.52 29.89
C GLN A 258 27.92 0.98 28.65
N LEU A 259 27.99 1.70 27.53
CA LEU A 259 27.47 1.33 26.22
C LEU A 259 28.58 0.87 25.26
N ASN A 260 29.85 0.85 25.71
CA ASN A 260 31.03 0.58 24.90
C ASN A 260 31.19 1.54 23.69
N GLY A 261 30.75 2.80 23.84
CA GLY A 261 30.86 3.81 22.78
C GLY A 261 29.79 3.67 21.69
N PRO A 262 30.10 4.00 20.42
CA PRO A 262 29.17 3.82 19.31
C PRO A 262 28.75 2.36 19.13
N ILE A 263 27.46 2.11 18.95
CA ILE A 263 26.91 0.75 18.84
C ILE A 263 26.98 0.31 17.37
N ASP A 264 27.58 -0.85 17.12
CA ASP A 264 27.59 -1.48 15.79
C ASP A 264 26.23 -2.15 15.50
N LEU A 265 25.59 -1.74 14.41
CA LEU A 265 24.32 -2.30 13.97
C LEU A 265 24.44 -3.77 13.55
N ASN A 266 25.63 -4.23 13.14
CA ASN A 266 25.84 -5.61 12.69
C ASN A 266 25.79 -6.64 13.82
N GLN A 267 25.87 -6.20 15.08
CA GLN A 267 25.76 -7.06 16.26
C GLN A 267 24.31 -7.41 16.62
N LEU A 268 23.33 -6.77 15.96
CA LEU A 268 21.91 -6.94 16.21
C LEU A 268 21.25 -7.60 15.01
N ASN A 269 20.31 -8.52 15.26
CA ASN A 269 19.59 -9.17 14.18
C ASN A 269 18.53 -8.24 13.55
N GLN A 270 18.04 -8.64 12.37
CA GLN A 270 17.13 -7.81 11.59
C GLN A 270 15.76 -7.59 12.28
N THR A 271 15.30 -8.56 13.08
CA THR A 271 14.08 -8.43 13.89
C THR A 271 14.26 -7.34 14.94
N GLN A 272 15.30 -7.44 15.76
CA GLN A 272 15.65 -6.46 16.79
C GLN A 272 15.80 -5.05 16.23
N LEU A 273 16.47 -4.90 15.09
CA LEU A 273 16.66 -3.62 14.42
C LEU A 273 15.37 -3.02 13.86
N ASN A 274 14.42 -3.87 13.46
CA ASN A 274 13.15 -3.47 12.86
C ASN A 274 12.02 -3.27 13.87
N SER A 275 12.13 -3.82 15.07
CA SER A 275 11.18 -3.57 16.16
C SER A 275 11.23 -2.11 16.61
N THR A 276 10.07 -1.55 16.96
CA THR A 276 10.00 -0.20 17.53
C THR A 276 10.43 -0.20 18.99
N ILE A 277 10.77 0.98 19.53
CA ILE A 277 11.11 1.08 20.95
C ILE A 277 9.90 0.73 21.82
N ASP A 278 8.69 1.11 21.41
CA ASP A 278 7.45 0.73 22.07
C ASP A 278 7.35 -0.81 22.13
N ASP A 279 7.47 -1.51 20.99
CA ASP A 279 7.41 -2.99 20.91
C ASP A 279 8.44 -3.65 21.84
N ILE A 280 9.70 -3.19 21.78
CA ILE A 280 10.78 -3.75 22.60
C ILE A 280 10.51 -3.51 24.10
N SER A 281 9.92 -2.37 24.45
CA SER A 281 9.71 -1.98 25.86
C SER A 281 8.59 -2.78 26.55
N ILE A 282 7.63 -3.27 25.77
CA ILE A 282 6.47 -4.06 26.22
C ILE A 282 6.59 -5.56 25.94
N SER A 283 7.52 -5.98 25.08
CA SER A 283 7.65 -7.38 24.67
C SER A 283 7.95 -8.33 25.83
N GLY A 284 7.29 -9.50 25.80
CA GLY A 284 7.61 -10.66 26.64
C GLY A 284 8.72 -11.55 26.07
N ASP A 285 9.11 -11.35 24.80
CA ASP A 285 10.20 -12.09 24.16
C ASP A 285 11.54 -11.75 24.82
N GLN A 286 12.22 -12.77 25.34
CA GLN A 286 13.50 -12.60 26.04
C GLN A 286 14.56 -11.91 25.16
N SER A 287 14.60 -12.21 23.86
CA SER A 287 15.57 -11.64 22.91
C SER A 287 15.38 -10.13 22.69
N LEU A 288 14.16 -9.63 22.87
CA LEU A 288 13.85 -8.20 22.83
C LEU A 288 13.99 -7.57 24.22
N LYS A 289 13.60 -8.29 25.27
CA LYS A 289 13.70 -7.85 26.66
C LYS A 289 15.14 -7.52 27.06
N ASP A 290 16.11 -8.29 26.56
CA ASP A 290 17.54 -8.07 26.78
C ASP A 290 18.07 -6.74 26.18
N LEU A 291 17.33 -6.14 25.24
CA LEU A 291 17.67 -4.83 24.67
C LEU A 291 17.18 -3.65 25.51
N LYS A 292 16.23 -3.87 26.41
CA LYS A 292 15.64 -2.82 27.27
C LYS A 292 16.69 -2.07 28.10
N PRO A 293 17.70 -2.72 28.73
CA PRO A 293 18.78 -2.03 29.41
C PRO A 293 19.64 -1.16 28.47
N THR A 294 19.92 -1.62 27.25
CA THR A 294 20.70 -0.88 26.25
C THR A 294 19.95 0.37 25.80
N ILE A 295 18.67 0.23 25.43
CA ILE A 295 17.80 1.35 25.06
C ILE A 295 17.70 2.36 26.21
N HIS A 296 17.52 1.88 27.44
CA HIS A 296 17.48 2.73 28.62
C HIS A 296 18.75 3.55 28.80
N LYS A 297 19.91 2.91 28.65
CA LYS A 297 21.22 3.59 28.73
C LYS A 297 21.38 4.64 27.63
N ILE A 298 20.97 4.35 26.38
CA ILE A 298 20.98 5.33 25.29
C ILE A 298 20.14 6.55 25.67
N PHE A 299 18.88 6.37 26.05
CA PHE A 299 18.03 7.49 26.46
C PHE A 299 18.55 8.21 27.71
N LYS A 300 19.13 7.48 28.66
CA LYS A 300 19.77 8.08 29.84
C LYS A 300 20.92 9.00 29.43
N TYR A 301 21.72 8.62 28.43
CA TYR A 301 22.75 9.46 27.84
C TYR A 301 22.13 10.69 27.16
N LEU A 302 21.20 10.50 26.22
CA LEU A 302 20.54 11.58 25.48
C LEU A 302 19.90 12.62 26.41
N TYR A 303 19.05 12.19 27.35
CA TYR A 303 18.41 13.10 28.28
C TYR A 303 19.36 13.73 29.30
N SER A 304 20.57 13.17 29.48
CA SER A 304 21.59 13.83 30.30
C SER A 304 22.25 15.01 29.59
N ILE A 305 22.30 15.01 28.25
CA ILE A 305 22.72 16.17 27.45
C ILE A 305 21.70 17.30 27.64
N ASN A 306 20.42 16.98 27.41
CA ASN A 306 19.33 17.92 27.58
C ASN A 306 19.30 18.54 29.00
N LYS A 307 19.47 17.72 30.04
CA LYS A 307 19.50 18.19 31.44
C LYS A 307 20.66 19.15 31.74
N SER A 308 21.81 18.99 31.12
CA SER A 308 22.99 19.84 31.37
C SER A 308 22.81 21.27 30.82
N ASN A 309 21.93 21.46 29.84
CA ASN A 309 21.73 22.73 29.14
C ASN A 309 20.57 23.57 29.71
N HIS A 310 19.72 23.01 30.57
CA HIS A 310 18.66 23.76 31.22
C HIS A 310 19.14 24.43 32.52
N SER A 311 18.83 25.71 32.68
CA SER A 311 19.09 26.51 33.89
C SER A 311 18.45 25.88 35.13
N ASP A 312 17.29 25.24 34.98
CA ASP A 312 16.59 24.58 36.06
C ASP A 312 16.97 23.09 36.17
N ARG A 313 18.12 22.81 36.79
CA ARG A 313 18.65 21.45 37.01
C ARG A 313 17.71 20.54 37.82
N LYS A 314 16.70 21.10 38.48
CA LYS A 314 15.70 20.40 39.29
C LYS A 314 14.43 20.07 38.51
N ASN A 315 14.25 20.57 37.29
CA ASN A 315 13.06 20.35 36.51
C ASN A 315 12.88 18.85 36.13
N PRO A 316 11.82 18.17 36.63
CA PRO A 316 11.55 16.77 36.30
C PRO A 316 10.96 16.58 34.88
N TYR A 317 10.69 17.67 34.16
CA TYR A 317 10.05 17.70 32.83
C TYR A 317 11.00 17.49 31.65
N CYS A 318 12.32 17.37 31.85
CA CYS A 318 13.29 17.19 30.75
C CYS A 318 13.24 15.82 30.04
N LYS A 319 12.30 14.94 30.41
CA LYS A 319 12.13 13.60 29.83
C LYS A 319 10.66 13.35 29.48
N PRO A 320 10.35 12.75 28.32
CA PRO A 320 9.01 12.30 27.97
C PRO A 320 8.44 11.35 29.01
N ILE A 321 7.12 11.33 29.18
CA ILE A 321 6.46 10.45 30.16
C ILE A 321 6.75 8.97 29.84
N LEU A 322 6.87 8.60 28.56
CA LEU A 322 7.22 7.26 28.08
C LEU A 322 8.55 6.75 28.64
N TYR A 323 9.54 7.64 28.85
CA TYR A 323 10.79 7.24 29.47
C TYR A 323 10.57 6.69 30.90
N TYR A 324 9.65 7.31 31.65
CA TYR A 324 9.35 6.88 33.02
C TYR A 324 8.50 5.61 33.03
N VAL A 325 7.51 5.54 32.14
CA VAL A 325 6.66 4.36 31.92
C VAL A 325 7.52 3.13 31.60
N TYR A 326 8.45 3.22 30.63
CA TYR A 326 9.20 2.05 30.19
C TYR A 326 10.43 1.70 31.04
N PHE A 327 11.10 2.67 31.66
CA PHE A 327 12.43 2.46 32.26
C PHE A 327 12.60 2.94 33.71
N LYS A 328 11.52 3.35 34.37
CA LYS A 328 11.56 3.76 35.78
C LYS A 328 10.46 3.08 36.58
N ALA A 329 10.61 3.15 37.90
CA ALA A 329 9.58 2.68 38.82
C ALA A 329 8.25 3.40 38.54
N GLN A 330 7.17 2.64 38.58
CA GLN A 330 5.85 3.09 38.18
C GLN A 330 5.30 4.21 39.07
N SER A 331 5.57 4.13 40.38
CA SER A 331 5.28 5.22 41.35
C SER A 331 5.87 6.56 40.92
N LYS A 332 7.06 6.54 40.30
CA LYS A 332 7.70 7.72 39.75
C LYS A 332 7.00 8.21 38.48
N ALA A 333 6.56 7.32 37.59
CA ALA A 333 5.80 7.71 36.41
C ALA A 333 4.48 8.40 36.80
N ASN A 334 3.76 7.87 37.79
CA ASN A 334 2.51 8.45 38.30
C ASN A 334 2.72 9.80 38.96
N LEU A 335 3.73 9.90 39.84
CA LEU A 335 4.10 11.16 40.46
C LEU A 335 4.36 12.22 39.39
N ILE A 336 5.19 11.89 38.39
CA ILE A 336 5.48 12.81 37.30
C ILE A 336 4.23 13.16 36.48
N ASN A 337 3.35 12.21 36.19
CA ASN A 337 2.13 12.47 35.43
C ASN A 337 1.14 13.37 36.20
N ASN A 338 0.93 13.12 37.50
CA ASN A 338 0.04 13.92 38.35
C ASN A 338 0.60 15.34 38.53
N THR A 339 1.89 15.47 38.86
CA THR A 339 2.57 16.77 38.97
C THR A 339 2.61 17.54 37.63
N ARG A 340 2.44 16.86 36.49
CA ARG A 340 2.27 17.48 35.16
C ARG A 340 0.83 17.96 34.95
N LYS A 341 -0.18 17.16 35.30
CA LYS A 341 -1.60 17.51 35.20
C LYS A 341 -1.92 18.76 36.02
N ASP A 342 -1.39 18.88 37.24
CA ASP A 342 -1.68 20.01 38.13
C ASP A 342 -1.09 21.35 37.63
N LYS A 343 -0.09 21.29 36.74
CA LYS A 343 0.54 22.48 36.14
C LYS A 343 -0.02 22.85 34.77
N LYS A 344 -1.10 22.19 34.29
CA LYS A 344 -1.73 22.46 32.97
C LYS A 344 -2.16 23.91 32.74
N ASN A 345 -2.19 24.75 33.76
CA ASN A 345 -2.60 26.16 33.62
C ASN A 345 -1.53 27.11 33.05
N LYS A 346 -0.29 26.67 32.76
CA LYS A 346 0.71 27.55 32.13
C LYS A 346 1.51 26.88 30.98
N VAL A 347 1.08 27.19 29.76
CA VAL A 347 1.90 27.47 28.56
C VAL A 347 2.50 26.33 27.72
N LEU A 348 2.64 25.08 28.15
CA LEU A 348 3.30 24.05 27.31
C LEU A 348 2.32 23.08 26.64
N LYS A 349 1.66 23.53 25.56
CA LYS A 349 0.80 22.69 24.70
C LYS A 349 1.53 21.99 23.53
N SER A 350 2.79 22.33 23.22
CA SER A 350 3.37 22.04 21.90
C SER A 350 4.44 20.95 21.84
N ILE A 351 4.69 20.16 22.89
CA ILE A 351 5.67 19.07 22.81
C ILE A 351 5.09 17.84 23.52
N ASP A 352 5.24 16.65 22.93
CA ASP A 352 4.88 15.28 23.38
C ASP A 352 5.33 14.88 24.81
N LEU A 353 5.70 15.84 25.64
CA LEU A 353 5.96 15.71 27.07
C LEU A 353 4.69 15.33 27.86
N PHE A 354 3.51 15.55 27.29
CA PHE A 354 2.23 15.15 27.87
C PHE A 354 1.60 14.05 27.03
N ILE A 355 1.16 13.00 27.71
CA ILE A 355 0.18 12.08 27.16
C ILE A 355 -1.12 12.38 27.90
N ASP A 356 -2.24 12.42 27.20
CA ASP A 356 -3.53 12.53 27.87
C ASP A 356 -3.73 11.36 28.85
N SER A 357 -4.68 11.51 29.78
CA SER A 357 -4.91 10.48 30.80
C SER A 357 -5.19 9.12 30.17
N ASN A 358 -5.97 9.05 29.09
CA ASN A 358 -6.42 7.80 28.47
C ASN A 358 -5.25 7.05 27.83
N SER A 359 -4.43 7.74 27.04
CA SER A 359 -3.26 7.13 26.39
C SER A 359 -2.15 6.79 27.40
N PHE A 360 -2.04 7.53 28.51
CA PHE A 360 -1.15 7.13 29.62
C PHE A 360 -1.63 5.80 30.23
N PHE A 361 -2.93 5.69 30.52
CA PHE A 361 -3.49 4.47 31.11
C PHE A 361 -3.36 3.28 30.17
N GLU A 362 -3.72 3.46 28.90
CA GLU A 362 -3.52 2.44 27.86
C GLU A 362 -2.08 1.93 27.88
N LYS A 363 -1.09 2.82 27.76
CA LYS A 363 0.32 2.41 27.78
C LYS A 363 0.75 1.76 29.08
N THR A 364 0.19 2.14 30.24
CA THR A 364 0.50 1.48 31.52
C THR A 364 -0.12 0.09 31.65
N LEU A 365 -1.25 -0.17 31.00
CA LEU A 365 -1.89 -1.48 30.99
C LEU A 365 -1.10 -2.50 30.15
N PHE A 366 -0.31 -2.06 29.18
CA PHE A 366 0.54 -2.93 28.35
C PHE A 366 1.99 -3.13 28.87
N ILE A 367 2.37 -2.61 30.04
CA ILE A 367 3.72 -2.81 30.60
C ILE A 367 3.86 -4.23 31.16
N SER A 368 5.05 -4.84 30.98
CA SER A 368 5.43 -6.19 31.40
C SER A 368 4.91 -6.63 32.78
N ASN A 369 4.42 -7.88 32.84
CA ASN A 369 3.87 -8.62 33.97
C ASN A 369 4.89 -8.90 35.10
N THR A 370 5.33 -7.89 35.83
CA THR A 370 5.86 -8.09 37.19
C THR A 370 4.71 -7.97 38.20
N ASP A 371 4.75 -8.67 39.33
CA ASP A 371 3.67 -8.62 40.33
C ASP A 371 3.38 -7.19 40.82
N SER A 372 4.44 -6.39 41.00
CA SER A 372 4.33 -4.97 41.32
C SER A 372 3.64 -4.10 40.26
N CYS A 373 3.57 -4.57 39.00
CA CYS A 373 2.88 -3.89 37.92
C CYS A 373 1.38 -4.21 37.94
N LYS A 374 1.01 -5.45 38.31
CA LYS A 374 -0.39 -5.89 38.41
C LYS A 374 -1.17 -5.11 39.46
N ASP A 375 -0.61 -4.90 40.65
CA ASP A 375 -1.28 -4.12 41.69
C ASP A 375 -1.50 -2.67 41.28
N PHE A 376 -0.56 -2.11 40.51
CA PHE A 376 -0.75 -0.78 39.96
C PHE A 376 -1.83 -0.74 38.88
N GLN A 377 -1.84 -1.69 37.94
CA GLN A 377 -2.88 -1.79 36.91
C GLN A 377 -4.27 -1.93 37.55
N LYS A 378 -4.39 -2.71 38.63
CA LYS A 378 -5.59 -2.75 39.49
C LYS A 378 -5.91 -1.39 40.10
N SER A 379 -4.92 -0.69 40.66
CA SER A 379 -5.12 0.67 41.21
C SER A 379 -5.57 1.69 40.15
N VAL A 380 -5.17 1.53 38.88
CA VAL A 380 -5.63 2.36 37.76
C VAL A 380 -7.10 2.09 37.45
N ILE A 381 -7.50 0.81 37.46
CA ILE A 381 -8.91 0.37 37.38
C ILE A 381 -9.71 0.92 38.58
N ASP A 382 -9.06 1.08 39.74
CA ASP A 382 -9.67 1.64 40.94
C ASP A 382 -9.92 3.13 40.91
N THR A 383 -8.93 3.89 40.50
CA THR A 383 -8.90 5.34 40.67
C THR A 383 -9.62 6.11 39.57
N ASN A 384 -9.74 5.55 38.35
CA ASN A 384 -10.11 6.36 37.18
C ASN A 384 -11.53 6.18 36.67
N PHE A 385 -12.30 5.22 37.19
CA PHE A 385 -13.61 4.91 36.62
C PHE A 385 -14.64 4.61 37.70
N ILE A 386 -15.36 5.67 38.10
CA ILE A 386 -16.69 5.54 38.69
C ILE A 386 -17.62 5.11 37.53
N PRO A 387 -18.40 4.03 37.67
CA PRO A 387 -19.29 3.54 36.63
C PRO A 387 -20.42 4.55 36.40
N THR A 388 -20.15 5.53 35.55
CA THR A 388 -21.17 6.34 34.88
C THR A 388 -21.12 5.91 33.42
N GLU A 389 -22.29 5.62 32.85
CA GLU A 389 -22.54 5.08 31.50
C GLU A 389 -21.97 5.96 30.37
N SER A 390 -20.65 6.04 30.31
CA SER A 390 -19.91 6.91 29.41
C SER A 390 -19.20 6.06 28.37
N LYS A 391 -19.11 6.58 27.15
CA LYS A 391 -18.43 5.93 26.01
C LYS A 391 -16.97 5.53 26.32
N THR A 392 -16.38 6.14 27.35
CA THR A 392 -15.04 5.85 27.85
C THR A 392 -14.94 4.49 28.55
N PHE A 393 -16.00 3.99 29.19
CA PHE A 393 -15.95 2.75 29.97
C PHE A 393 -15.81 1.50 29.10
N PHE A 394 -16.62 1.33 28.05
CA PHE A 394 -16.46 0.16 27.15
C PHE A 394 -15.13 0.21 26.39
N SER A 395 -14.65 1.41 26.04
CA SER A 395 -13.33 1.58 25.39
C SER A 395 -12.20 1.13 26.32
N PHE A 396 -12.31 1.43 27.61
CA PHE A 396 -11.37 0.96 28.63
C PHE A 396 -11.43 -0.56 28.83
N GLN A 397 -12.62 -1.15 28.90
CA GLN A 397 -12.76 -2.61 29.00
C GLN A 397 -12.10 -3.31 27.80
N ARG A 398 -12.28 -2.79 26.58
CA ARG A 398 -11.62 -3.28 25.37
C ARG A 398 -10.10 -3.21 25.44
N VAL A 399 -9.54 -2.12 25.97
CA VAL A 399 -8.09 -2.00 26.18
C VAL A 399 -7.61 -3.10 27.13
N ILE A 400 -8.27 -3.31 28.26
CA ILE A 400 -7.90 -4.38 29.21
C ILE A 400 -8.00 -5.75 28.55
N ILE A 401 -9.09 -6.05 27.85
CA ILE A 401 -9.26 -7.32 27.13
C ILE A 401 -8.13 -7.53 26.11
N SER A 402 -7.76 -6.48 25.37
CA SER A 402 -6.67 -6.54 24.37
C SER A 402 -5.27 -6.74 24.96
N THR A 403 -5.08 -6.53 26.27
CA THR A 403 -3.81 -6.91 26.94
C THR A 403 -3.61 -8.42 27.00
N GLY A 404 -4.73 -9.16 27.03
CA GLY A 404 -4.76 -10.59 27.30
C GLY A 404 -4.19 -11.01 28.65
N ASP A 405 -4.13 -10.13 29.65
CA ASP A 405 -3.81 -10.52 31.03
C ASP A 405 -5.06 -10.98 31.77
N MET A 406 -5.20 -12.30 31.94
CA MET A 406 -6.32 -12.91 32.64
C MET A 406 -6.51 -12.38 34.06
N ALA A 407 -5.44 -12.08 34.78
CA ALA A 407 -5.55 -11.57 36.15
C ALA A 407 -6.17 -10.17 36.21
N LEU A 408 -5.95 -9.34 35.18
CA LEU A 408 -6.59 -8.03 35.06
C LEU A 408 -8.04 -8.14 34.59
N ILE A 409 -8.30 -9.06 33.64
CA ILE A 409 -9.65 -9.32 33.14
C ILE A 409 -10.55 -9.85 34.27
N ASP A 410 -10.07 -10.79 35.07
CA ASP A 410 -10.79 -11.31 36.24
C ASP A 410 -10.99 -10.26 37.31
N TYR A 411 -9.99 -9.41 37.55
CA TYR A 411 -10.12 -8.31 38.48
C TYR A 411 -11.19 -7.31 38.02
N LEU A 412 -11.18 -6.95 36.73
CA LEU A 412 -12.18 -6.08 36.12
C LEU A 412 -13.60 -6.70 36.24
N PHE A 413 -13.74 -7.99 35.96
CA PHE A 413 -15.02 -8.69 36.08
C PHE A 413 -15.52 -8.75 37.53
N SER A 414 -14.66 -9.12 38.49
CA SER A 414 -15.05 -9.22 39.90
C SER A 414 -15.54 -7.87 40.46
N LYS A 415 -14.99 -6.77 39.96
CA LYS A 415 -15.35 -5.43 40.38
C LYS A 415 -16.66 -4.92 39.78
N PHE A 416 -16.84 -5.05 38.47
CA PHE A 416 -17.98 -4.44 37.76
C PHE A 416 -19.11 -5.41 37.45
N LYS A 417 -18.88 -6.72 37.58
CA LYS A 417 -19.83 -7.83 37.32
C LYS A 417 -20.46 -7.82 35.91
N ASN A 418 -19.98 -6.99 34.99
CA ASN A 418 -20.48 -6.86 33.63
C ASN A 418 -19.37 -6.37 32.70
N PHE A 419 -19.35 -6.90 31.48
CA PHE A 419 -18.60 -6.36 30.36
C PHE A 419 -19.54 -5.69 29.34
N CYS A 420 -19.86 -4.41 29.55
CA CYS A 420 -20.69 -3.62 28.65
C CYS A 420 -20.14 -3.57 27.20
N CYS A 421 -18.84 -3.81 27.01
CA CYS A 421 -18.23 -3.95 25.69
C CYS A 421 -18.72 -5.16 24.88
N PHE A 422 -19.46 -6.11 25.47
CA PHE A 422 -20.16 -7.19 24.78
C PHE A 422 -21.65 -6.93 24.54
N GLY A 423 -22.13 -5.70 24.78
CA GLY A 423 -23.47 -5.31 24.34
C GLY A 423 -23.64 -5.38 22.82
N ASP A 424 -24.88 -5.49 22.33
CA ASP A 424 -25.22 -5.77 20.92
C ASP A 424 -24.55 -4.84 19.90
N SER A 425 -24.35 -3.56 20.25
CA SER A 425 -23.71 -2.55 19.39
C SER A 425 -22.18 -2.62 19.36
N HIS A 426 -21.55 -3.44 20.22
CA HIS A 426 -20.12 -3.35 20.51
C HIS A 426 -19.39 -4.69 20.48
N ILE A 427 -20.12 -5.80 20.61
CA ILE A 427 -19.55 -7.15 20.67
C ILE A 427 -18.62 -7.50 19.51
N TYR A 428 -18.99 -7.14 18.28
CA TYR A 428 -18.20 -7.45 17.08
C TYR A 428 -16.84 -6.75 17.08
N GLU A 429 -16.73 -5.54 17.64
CA GLU A 429 -15.43 -4.87 17.73
C GLU A 429 -14.61 -5.42 18.89
N THR A 430 -15.26 -5.81 19.99
CA THR A 430 -14.57 -6.41 21.13
C THR A 430 -13.97 -7.76 20.77
N LEU A 431 -14.72 -8.61 20.06
CA LEU A 431 -14.23 -9.91 19.57
C LEU A 431 -12.99 -9.76 18.68
N SER A 432 -12.96 -8.74 17.83
CA SER A 432 -11.82 -8.49 16.93
C SER A 432 -10.53 -8.09 17.65
N LEU A 433 -10.60 -7.73 18.93
CA LEU A 433 -9.44 -7.37 19.77
C LEU A 433 -8.87 -8.55 20.56
N ILE A 434 -9.59 -9.68 20.63
CA ILE A 434 -9.14 -10.86 21.36
C ILE A 434 -8.19 -11.64 20.45
N ASN A 435 -6.95 -11.80 20.89
CA ASN A 435 -5.89 -12.52 20.17
C ASN A 435 -5.32 -13.71 20.95
N LYS A 436 -5.79 -13.95 22.18
CA LYS A 436 -5.36 -15.08 23.00
C LYS A 436 -6.49 -16.08 23.20
N GLU A 437 -6.16 -17.35 23.08
CA GLU A 437 -7.09 -18.47 23.27
C GLU A 437 -7.70 -18.49 24.67
N GLU A 438 -6.88 -18.32 25.71
CA GLU A 438 -7.30 -18.28 27.11
C GLU A 438 -8.37 -17.20 27.40
N VAL A 439 -8.20 -16.02 26.80
CA VAL A 439 -9.13 -14.89 26.94
C VAL A 439 -10.43 -15.19 26.19
N PHE A 440 -10.32 -15.77 25.00
CA PHE A 440 -11.50 -16.13 24.21
C PHE A 440 -12.34 -17.18 24.92
N ASN A 441 -11.72 -18.24 25.44
CA ASN A 441 -12.39 -19.31 26.18
C ASN A 441 -13.13 -18.75 27.40
N TYR A 442 -12.51 -17.83 28.13
CA TYR A 442 -13.14 -17.15 29.26
C TYR A 442 -14.44 -16.43 28.88
N PHE A 443 -14.45 -15.71 27.76
CA PHE A 443 -15.64 -15.01 27.29
C PHE A 443 -16.66 -15.94 26.64
N TYR A 444 -16.22 -17.02 25.99
CA TYR A 444 -17.10 -18.07 25.49
C TYR A 444 -17.95 -18.66 26.63
N GLU A 445 -17.36 -18.92 27.80
CA GLU A 445 -18.11 -19.45 28.94
C GLU A 445 -19.08 -18.43 29.57
N LYS A 446 -18.71 -17.13 29.56
CA LYS A 446 -19.43 -16.09 30.32
C LYS A 446 -20.41 -15.25 29.52
N VAL A 447 -20.29 -15.20 28.20
CA VAL A 447 -21.10 -14.34 27.33
C VAL A 447 -21.99 -15.20 26.44
N GLU A 448 -23.28 -15.26 26.78
CA GLU A 448 -24.28 -16.10 26.10
C GLU A 448 -24.36 -15.82 24.59
N SER A 449 -24.25 -14.56 24.19
CA SER A 449 -24.29 -14.20 22.78
C SER A 449 -23.13 -14.81 21.98
N ILE A 450 -21.98 -15.08 22.60
CA ILE A 450 -20.84 -15.79 21.97
C ILE A 450 -21.14 -17.29 21.89
N ASN A 451 -21.58 -17.94 22.97
CA ASN A 451 -21.76 -19.39 23.00
C ASN A 451 -23.15 -19.89 22.56
N SER A 452 -23.95 -19.03 21.92
CA SER A 452 -25.30 -19.36 21.46
C SER A 452 -25.31 -20.34 20.28
N ASP A 453 -26.32 -21.23 20.21
CA ASP A 453 -26.54 -22.00 18.98
C ASP A 453 -26.97 -21.06 17.84
N ARG A 454 -26.59 -21.41 16.61
CA ARG A 454 -26.72 -20.56 15.41
C ARG A 454 -26.03 -19.20 15.55
N ASN A 455 -24.91 -19.14 16.28
CA ASN A 455 -24.13 -17.92 16.45
C ASN A 455 -23.67 -17.30 15.12
N SER A 456 -23.79 -15.98 14.98
CA SER A 456 -23.39 -15.21 13.77
C SER A 456 -22.20 -14.28 13.99
N LEU A 457 -21.52 -14.40 15.14
CA LEU A 457 -20.41 -13.53 15.54
C LEU A 457 -19.03 -14.05 15.11
N TRP A 458 -18.94 -15.31 14.69
CA TRP A 458 -17.72 -15.94 14.18
C TRP A 458 -16.95 -15.15 13.11
N PRO A 459 -17.56 -14.31 12.23
CA PRO A 459 -16.78 -13.58 11.25
C PRO A 459 -15.88 -12.50 11.85
N TYR A 460 -16.15 -12.08 13.08
CA TYR A 460 -15.42 -11.02 13.78
C TYR A 460 -14.33 -11.55 14.72
N VAL A 461 -14.20 -12.88 14.81
CA VAL A 461 -13.13 -13.55 15.55
C VAL A 461 -11.87 -13.59 14.69
N SER A 462 -10.71 -13.39 15.31
CA SER A 462 -9.41 -13.46 14.62
C SER A 462 -9.17 -14.84 13.99
N GLU A 463 -8.46 -14.88 12.86
CA GLU A 463 -8.19 -16.12 12.09
C GLU A 463 -7.49 -17.18 12.96
N GLU A 464 -6.61 -16.74 13.87
CA GLU A 464 -5.88 -17.59 14.82
C GLU A 464 -6.79 -18.28 15.86
N LEU A 465 -7.90 -17.66 16.24
CA LEU A 465 -8.81 -18.16 17.26
C LEU A 465 -10.03 -18.91 16.68
N LEU A 466 -10.30 -18.74 15.39
CA LEU A 466 -11.48 -19.32 14.76
C LEU A 466 -11.50 -20.86 14.85
N GLU A 467 -10.35 -21.51 14.69
CA GLU A 467 -10.26 -22.98 14.83
C GLU A 467 -10.61 -23.44 16.25
N ASN A 468 -10.16 -22.71 17.28
CA ASN A 468 -10.54 -23.00 18.66
C ASN A 468 -12.03 -22.77 18.88
N TYR A 469 -12.59 -21.67 18.35
CA TYR A 469 -14.03 -21.40 18.47
C TYR A 469 -14.88 -22.50 17.80
N GLU A 470 -14.46 -23.00 16.64
CA GLU A 470 -15.09 -24.13 15.97
C GLU A 470 -15.03 -25.41 16.81
N LYS A 471 -13.92 -25.69 17.50
CA LYS A 471 -13.79 -26.83 18.42
C LYS A 471 -14.75 -26.70 19.59
N LEU A 472 -14.83 -25.53 20.22
CA LEU A 472 -15.76 -25.27 21.34
C LEU A 472 -17.21 -25.49 20.93
N MET A 473 -17.64 -24.90 19.81
CA MET A 473 -19.01 -25.06 19.32
C MET A 473 -19.33 -26.52 18.97
N LYS A 474 -18.38 -27.23 18.35
CA LYS A 474 -18.53 -28.66 18.06
C LYS A 474 -18.67 -29.50 19.32
N ASN A 475 -17.87 -29.24 20.36
CA ASN A 475 -17.94 -29.94 21.64
C ASN A 475 -19.29 -29.72 22.33
N ASP A 476 -19.84 -28.51 22.22
CA ASP A 476 -21.17 -28.17 22.74
C ASP A 476 -22.33 -28.65 21.85
N SER A 477 -22.05 -29.33 20.74
CA SER A 477 -23.05 -29.71 19.72
C SER A 477 -23.84 -28.54 19.15
N LYS A 478 -23.24 -27.34 19.14
CA LYS A 478 -23.81 -26.11 18.58
C LYS A 478 -23.28 -25.85 17.19
N LYS A 479 -24.01 -25.04 16.42
CA LYS A 479 -23.64 -24.67 15.05
C LYS A 479 -23.55 -23.16 14.89
N PHE A 480 -22.77 -22.73 13.91
CA PHE A 480 -22.75 -21.35 13.47
C PHE A 480 -23.84 -21.10 12.44
N SER A 481 -24.31 -19.85 12.35
CA SER A 481 -25.12 -19.38 11.24
C SER A 481 -24.32 -18.48 10.30
N ILE A 482 -24.44 -18.74 9.01
CA ILE A 482 -24.06 -17.79 7.96
C ILE A 482 -25.33 -16.98 7.69
N SER A 483 -25.30 -15.70 8.01
CA SER A 483 -26.42 -14.74 7.92
C SER A 483 -25.99 -13.46 7.23
N GLN A 484 -26.94 -12.55 6.98
CA GLN A 484 -26.64 -11.23 6.42
C GLN A 484 -25.71 -10.43 7.34
N LEU A 485 -24.67 -9.84 6.75
CA LEU A 485 -23.61 -9.17 7.49
C LEU A 485 -24.05 -7.80 8.02
N ARG A 486 -23.92 -7.60 9.34
CA ARG A 486 -24.18 -6.31 9.99
C ARG A 486 -23.06 -5.29 9.75
N ASN A 487 -21.80 -5.72 9.62
CA ASN A 487 -20.66 -4.82 9.44
C ASN A 487 -19.67 -5.33 8.36
N PRO A 488 -19.87 -4.95 7.08
CA PRO A 488 -19.06 -5.44 5.97
C PRO A 488 -17.59 -5.00 6.03
N HIS A 489 -17.28 -3.89 6.71
CA HIS A 489 -15.91 -3.33 6.74
C HIS A 489 -14.91 -4.16 7.53
N LYS A 490 -15.37 -4.89 8.55
CA LYS A 490 -14.52 -5.73 9.42
C LYS A 490 -14.58 -7.22 9.05
N PHE A 491 -15.28 -7.56 7.97
CA PHE A 491 -15.50 -8.94 7.57
C PHE A 491 -14.26 -9.55 6.88
N ASN A 492 -13.84 -10.73 7.34
CA ASN A 492 -12.78 -11.50 6.70
C ASN A 492 -13.37 -12.55 5.75
N LEU A 493 -13.14 -12.40 4.44
CA LEU A 493 -13.63 -13.35 3.43
C LEU A 493 -13.04 -14.75 3.59
N LYS A 494 -11.82 -14.90 4.12
CA LYS A 494 -11.24 -16.23 4.34
C LYS A 494 -12.04 -17.03 5.36
N ASN A 495 -12.56 -16.35 6.39
CA ASN A 495 -13.43 -16.99 7.37
C ASN A 495 -14.71 -17.47 6.70
N LEU A 496 -15.27 -16.70 5.75
CA LEU A 496 -16.46 -17.11 4.99
C LEU A 496 -16.17 -18.30 4.07
N GLU A 497 -15.06 -18.28 3.34
CA GLU A 497 -14.63 -19.42 2.54
C GLU A 497 -14.47 -20.68 3.40
N ARG A 498 -13.83 -20.57 4.57
CA ARG A 498 -13.70 -21.66 5.54
C ARG A 498 -15.07 -22.18 6.00
N ALA A 499 -15.98 -21.27 6.36
CA ALA A 499 -17.33 -21.60 6.81
C ALA A 499 -18.15 -22.34 5.74
N LEU A 500 -18.12 -21.85 4.49
CA LEU A 500 -18.83 -22.46 3.36
C LEU A 500 -18.31 -23.87 3.03
N ARG A 501 -17.02 -24.15 3.29
CA ARG A 501 -16.42 -25.47 3.13
C ARG A 501 -16.73 -26.45 4.26
N ASN A 502 -17.33 -25.99 5.37
CA ASN A 502 -17.61 -26.81 6.53
C ASN A 502 -19.11 -26.84 6.89
N PRO A 503 -19.97 -27.42 6.02
CA PRO A 503 -21.42 -27.46 6.24
C PRO A 503 -21.85 -28.29 7.46
N SER A 504 -20.93 -29.09 8.03
CA SER A 504 -21.21 -29.85 9.25
C SER A 504 -21.38 -28.94 10.48
N LEU A 505 -20.67 -27.80 10.49
CA LEU A 505 -20.60 -26.87 11.61
C LEU A 505 -21.27 -25.52 11.32
N TYR A 506 -21.42 -25.17 10.05
CA TYR A 506 -22.02 -23.92 9.59
C TYR A 506 -23.34 -24.17 8.86
N ILE A 507 -24.40 -23.47 9.28
CA ILE A 507 -25.71 -23.48 8.64
C ILE A 507 -25.87 -22.20 7.82
N VAL A 508 -26.11 -22.34 6.52
CA VAL A 508 -26.51 -21.21 5.66
C VAL A 508 -28.00 -20.93 5.90
N GLN A 509 -28.35 -19.70 6.29
CA GLN A 509 -29.76 -19.31 6.43
C GLN A 509 -30.43 -19.18 5.06
N ASP A 510 -31.73 -19.47 4.97
CA ASP A 510 -32.47 -19.55 3.70
C ASP A 510 -32.48 -18.25 2.88
N ASN A 511 -32.28 -17.10 3.53
CA ASN A 511 -32.21 -15.78 2.90
C ASN A 511 -30.78 -15.33 2.56
N VAL A 512 -29.78 -16.19 2.76
CA VAL A 512 -28.39 -15.91 2.43
C VAL A 512 -28.09 -16.37 1.03
N GLY A 513 -27.77 -15.41 0.18
CA GLY A 513 -27.28 -15.67 -1.16
C GLY A 513 -26.16 -14.72 -1.55
N ILE A 514 -25.79 -14.75 -2.82
CA ILE A 514 -24.77 -13.86 -3.40
C ILE A 514 -25.03 -12.39 -3.02
N ASN A 515 -26.30 -11.96 -3.06
CA ASN A 515 -26.69 -10.59 -2.77
C ASN A 515 -26.40 -10.14 -1.33
N SER A 516 -26.36 -11.07 -0.38
CA SER A 516 -26.06 -10.79 1.04
C SER A 516 -24.61 -10.33 1.25
N PHE A 517 -23.73 -10.60 0.28
CA PHE A 517 -22.29 -10.30 0.35
C PHE A 517 -21.81 -9.26 -0.67
N ASN A 518 -22.71 -8.68 -1.49
CA ASN A 518 -22.34 -7.73 -2.54
C ASN A 518 -21.43 -6.60 -2.04
N SER A 519 -21.78 -5.96 -0.92
CA SER A 519 -20.98 -4.85 -0.34
C SER A 519 -19.59 -5.31 0.08
N VAL A 520 -19.45 -6.51 0.65
CA VAL A 520 -18.16 -7.10 1.01
C VAL A 520 -17.35 -7.46 -0.22
N PHE A 521 -17.96 -8.06 -1.24
CA PHE A 521 -17.27 -8.35 -2.50
C PHE A 521 -16.73 -7.07 -3.13
N CYS A 522 -17.52 -5.99 -3.20
CA CYS A 522 -17.03 -4.68 -3.67
C CYS A 522 -15.80 -4.21 -2.89
N LEU A 523 -15.88 -4.27 -1.57
CA LEU A 523 -14.83 -3.80 -0.67
C LEU A 523 -13.55 -4.64 -0.76
N LYS A 524 -13.68 -5.93 -1.02
CA LYS A 524 -12.57 -6.88 -1.07
C LYS A 524 -11.89 -6.92 -2.44
N LEU A 525 -12.67 -6.68 -3.50
CA LEU A 525 -12.12 -6.40 -4.82
C LEU A 525 -11.30 -5.10 -4.81
N TYR A 526 -11.73 -4.08 -4.06
CA TYR A 526 -10.90 -2.87 -3.85
C TYR A 526 -9.54 -3.18 -3.23
N TYR A 527 -9.46 -4.18 -2.34
CA TYR A 527 -8.20 -4.64 -1.75
C TYR A 527 -7.46 -5.69 -2.59
N GLY A 528 -7.96 -6.03 -3.78
CA GLY A 528 -7.31 -6.97 -4.71
C GLY A 528 -7.55 -8.45 -4.40
N GLU A 529 -8.49 -8.80 -3.53
CA GLU A 529 -8.79 -10.18 -3.11
C GLU A 529 -9.66 -10.95 -4.13
N GLN A 530 -9.37 -10.83 -5.42
CA GLN A 530 -10.22 -11.36 -6.51
C GLN A 530 -10.37 -12.88 -6.49
N ASP A 531 -9.27 -13.61 -6.27
CA ASP A 531 -9.31 -15.09 -6.28
C ASP A 531 -10.23 -15.62 -5.17
N LEU A 532 -10.22 -14.96 -4.01
CA LEU A 532 -11.04 -15.32 -2.87
C LEU A 532 -12.52 -14.99 -3.12
N VAL A 533 -12.82 -13.82 -3.70
CA VAL A 533 -14.17 -13.47 -4.13
C VAL A 533 -14.72 -14.48 -5.14
N ILE A 534 -13.92 -14.86 -6.15
CA ILE A 534 -14.29 -15.88 -7.15
C ILE A 534 -14.60 -17.22 -6.46
N SER A 535 -13.71 -17.68 -5.58
CA SER A 535 -13.88 -18.95 -4.84
C SER A 535 -15.19 -18.98 -4.05
N ILE A 536 -15.50 -17.89 -3.34
CA ILE A 536 -16.73 -17.78 -2.55
C ILE A 536 -17.97 -17.72 -3.44
N LEU A 537 -17.93 -16.99 -4.56
CA LEU A 537 -19.03 -16.98 -5.53
C LEU A 537 -19.31 -18.38 -6.06
N GLU A 538 -18.28 -19.16 -6.43
CA GLU A 538 -18.43 -20.54 -6.87
C GLU A 538 -19.08 -21.43 -5.80
N MET A 539 -18.68 -21.27 -4.54
CA MET A 539 -19.30 -21.98 -3.41
C MET A 539 -20.76 -21.59 -3.20
N LEU A 540 -21.09 -20.30 -3.20
CA LEU A 540 -22.48 -19.83 -3.03
C LEU A 540 -23.39 -20.33 -4.16
N ILE A 541 -22.92 -20.30 -5.42
CA ILE A 541 -23.64 -20.85 -6.57
C ILE A 541 -23.88 -22.36 -6.42
N SER A 542 -22.94 -23.09 -5.81
CA SER A 542 -23.09 -24.54 -5.59
C SER A 542 -24.08 -24.89 -4.48
N LEU A 543 -24.33 -23.96 -3.56
CA LEU A 543 -25.22 -24.11 -2.41
C LEU A 543 -26.65 -23.63 -2.70
N GLU A 544 -26.76 -22.50 -3.40
CA GLU A 544 -28.04 -22.01 -3.88
C GLU A 544 -28.61 -22.98 -4.94
N LYS A 545 -29.87 -23.37 -4.78
CA LYS A 545 -30.58 -24.21 -5.77
C LYS A 545 -31.22 -23.39 -6.89
N ASN A 546 -30.81 -22.13 -7.02
CA ASN A 546 -31.36 -21.20 -8.00
C ASN A 546 -30.76 -21.47 -9.39
N SER A 547 -31.58 -21.36 -10.42
CA SER A 547 -31.14 -21.42 -11.82
C SER A 547 -30.64 -20.06 -12.32
N ASP A 548 -31.07 -18.97 -11.70
CA ASP A 548 -30.75 -17.60 -12.11
C ASP A 548 -30.21 -16.78 -10.94
N TYR A 549 -29.02 -16.23 -11.12
CA TYR A 549 -28.32 -15.40 -10.14
C TYR A 549 -28.17 -13.99 -10.68
N LEU A 550 -28.67 -13.00 -9.95
CA LEU A 550 -28.44 -11.59 -10.29
C LEU A 550 -27.23 -11.08 -9.51
N LEU A 551 -26.15 -10.76 -10.21
CA LEU A 551 -24.94 -10.21 -9.60
C LEU A 551 -24.87 -8.70 -9.84
N ASN A 552 -24.95 -7.91 -8.77
CA ASN A 552 -24.81 -6.45 -8.85
C ASN A 552 -23.34 -6.02 -8.88
N ILE A 553 -22.72 -6.10 -10.06
CA ILE A 553 -21.33 -5.64 -10.30
C ILE A 553 -21.29 -4.13 -10.62
N VAL A 554 -22.43 -3.41 -10.56
CA VAL A 554 -22.53 -2.00 -10.97
C VAL A 554 -21.61 -1.12 -10.14
N GLN A 555 -21.63 -1.30 -8.81
CA GLN A 555 -20.74 -0.56 -7.91
C GLN A 555 -19.26 -0.94 -8.09
N ILE A 556 -18.96 -2.15 -8.58
CA ILE A 556 -17.62 -2.76 -8.69
C ILE A 556 -16.85 -2.26 -9.94
N ALA A 557 -17.49 -1.53 -10.85
CA ALA A 557 -16.92 -1.27 -12.16
C ALA A 557 -16.55 0.18 -12.45
N GLY A 558 -17.44 1.10 -12.04
CA GLY A 558 -17.31 2.53 -12.31
C GLY A 558 -16.30 3.24 -11.42
N SER A 559 -16.00 2.68 -10.25
CA SER A 559 -15.16 3.31 -9.22
C SER A 559 -13.77 2.67 -9.08
N TYR A 560 -13.47 1.59 -9.81
CA TYR A 560 -12.30 0.75 -9.52
C TYR A 560 -11.35 0.55 -10.71
N GLN A 561 -10.05 0.60 -10.40
CA GLN A 561 -8.97 0.37 -11.37
C GLN A 561 -9.10 -1.03 -11.97
N SER A 562 -9.04 -1.14 -13.31
CA SER A 562 -9.17 -2.40 -14.06
C SER A 562 -8.29 -3.55 -13.54
N ARG A 563 -7.15 -3.20 -12.95
CA ARG A 563 -6.18 -4.13 -12.36
C ARG A 563 -6.69 -4.85 -11.10
N LEU A 564 -7.72 -4.32 -10.45
CA LEU A 564 -8.29 -4.88 -9.21
C LEU A 564 -9.43 -5.85 -9.46
N ILE A 565 -9.92 -5.97 -10.70
CA ILE A 565 -11.08 -6.83 -11.04
C ILE A 565 -10.87 -7.73 -12.27
N TYR A 566 -9.74 -7.63 -12.99
CA TYR A 566 -9.50 -8.38 -14.24
C TYR A 566 -9.69 -9.91 -14.16
N LYS A 567 -9.32 -10.56 -13.04
CA LYS A 567 -9.53 -12.00 -12.85
C LYS A 567 -11.01 -12.32 -12.69
N LEU A 568 -11.73 -11.49 -11.92
CA LEU A 568 -13.17 -11.63 -11.77
C LEU A 568 -13.86 -11.44 -13.12
N LEU A 569 -13.52 -10.38 -13.86
CA LEU A 569 -14.08 -10.13 -15.19
C LEU A 569 -13.79 -11.30 -16.14
N HIS A 570 -12.55 -11.77 -16.16
CA HIS A 570 -12.19 -12.92 -16.95
C HIS A 570 -12.97 -14.19 -16.52
N TRP A 571 -13.10 -14.43 -15.22
CA TRP A 571 -13.86 -15.56 -14.70
C TRP A 571 -15.33 -15.49 -15.09
N VAL A 572 -15.93 -14.30 -15.02
CA VAL A 572 -17.30 -14.05 -15.46
C VAL A 572 -17.46 -14.43 -16.94
N PHE A 573 -16.70 -13.82 -17.86
CA PHE A 573 -16.86 -14.03 -19.30
C PHE A 573 -16.22 -15.30 -19.87
N ARG A 574 -15.59 -16.14 -19.04
CA ARG A 574 -14.77 -17.28 -19.51
C ARG A 574 -15.56 -18.25 -20.39
N ASP A 575 -16.83 -18.44 -20.06
CA ASP A 575 -17.67 -19.50 -20.63
C ASP A 575 -18.63 -18.96 -21.72
N LEU A 576 -18.51 -17.68 -22.09
CA LEU A 576 -19.29 -17.04 -23.15
C LEU A 576 -18.45 -16.80 -24.39
N SER A 577 -18.98 -17.07 -25.58
CA SER A 577 -18.41 -16.59 -26.84
C SER A 577 -18.72 -15.10 -27.04
N ASP A 578 -17.99 -14.43 -27.94
CA ASP A 578 -18.31 -13.03 -28.29
C ASP A 578 -19.70 -12.91 -28.91
N GLN A 579 -20.13 -13.94 -29.65
CA GLN A 579 -21.46 -13.96 -30.26
C GLN A 579 -22.57 -14.06 -29.21
N ASP A 580 -22.38 -14.87 -28.15
CA ASP A 580 -23.36 -14.98 -27.05
C ASP A 580 -23.58 -13.63 -26.36
N ILE A 581 -22.50 -12.87 -26.17
CA ILE A 581 -22.54 -11.53 -25.60
C ILE A 581 -23.33 -10.62 -26.53
N ILE A 582 -22.96 -10.58 -27.82
CA ILE A 582 -23.61 -9.72 -28.83
C ILE A 582 -25.11 -10.00 -28.94
N ASP A 583 -25.48 -11.28 -29.00
CA ASP A 583 -26.88 -11.68 -29.13
C ASP A 583 -27.69 -11.32 -27.90
N SER A 584 -27.08 -11.39 -26.72
CA SER A 584 -27.72 -10.98 -25.47
C SER A 584 -28.01 -9.47 -25.46
N PHE A 585 -27.07 -8.62 -25.88
CA PHE A 585 -27.31 -7.17 -26.02
C PHE A 585 -28.39 -6.82 -27.06
N ARG A 586 -28.50 -7.60 -28.14
CA ARG A 586 -29.49 -7.35 -29.19
C ARG A 586 -30.91 -7.69 -28.77
N LYS A 587 -31.08 -8.61 -27.82
CA LYS A 587 -32.39 -9.03 -27.31
C LYS A 587 -33.10 -7.96 -26.48
N LYS A 588 -32.40 -6.91 -26.02
CA LYS A 588 -32.93 -5.87 -25.12
C LYS A 588 -33.59 -6.46 -23.86
N ASP A 589 -33.09 -7.60 -23.40
CA ASP A 589 -33.54 -8.20 -22.15
C ASP A 589 -32.91 -7.42 -21.00
N SER A 590 -33.67 -7.07 -19.96
CA SER A 590 -33.23 -6.22 -18.83
C SER A 590 -32.02 -6.76 -18.03
N SER A 591 -31.47 -7.91 -18.42
CA SER A 591 -30.28 -8.52 -17.85
C SER A 591 -29.41 -9.24 -18.88
N LEU A 592 -28.10 -8.96 -18.90
CA LEU A 592 -27.10 -9.69 -19.67
C LEU A 592 -26.70 -10.98 -18.94
N ILE A 593 -26.80 -12.13 -19.61
CA ILE A 593 -26.16 -13.36 -19.13
C ILE A 593 -24.65 -13.18 -19.25
N ILE A 594 -23.96 -13.23 -18.13
CA ILE A 594 -22.52 -13.04 -18.05
C ILE A 594 -21.75 -14.32 -17.77
N ARG A 595 -22.44 -15.37 -17.33
CA ARG A 595 -21.91 -16.72 -17.18
C ARG A 595 -23.05 -17.71 -17.23
N SER A 596 -22.81 -18.89 -17.76
CA SER A 596 -23.69 -20.04 -17.55
C SER A 596 -22.86 -21.28 -17.28
N GLY A 597 -23.42 -22.22 -16.53
CA GLY A 597 -22.73 -23.46 -16.18
C GLY A 597 -23.69 -24.51 -15.69
N ILE A 598 -23.14 -25.66 -15.30
CA ILE A 598 -23.87 -26.75 -14.66
C ILE A 598 -23.45 -26.75 -13.19
N CYS A 599 -24.41 -26.68 -12.28
CA CYS A 599 -24.15 -26.74 -10.86
C CYS A 599 -23.67 -28.16 -10.50
N PRO A 600 -22.48 -28.33 -9.89
CA PRO A 600 -21.89 -29.65 -9.66
C PRO A 600 -22.74 -30.53 -8.72
N THR A 601 -23.51 -29.93 -7.82
CA THR A 601 -24.22 -30.64 -6.75
C THR A 601 -25.58 -31.17 -7.19
N ASN A 602 -26.25 -30.50 -8.11
CA ASN A 602 -27.62 -30.86 -8.54
C ASN A 602 -27.77 -31.05 -10.06
N ASN A 603 -26.69 -30.88 -10.83
CA ASN A 603 -26.65 -31.00 -12.28
C ASN A 603 -27.62 -30.06 -13.04
N GLN A 604 -28.11 -29.00 -12.38
CA GLN A 604 -28.98 -28.01 -13.00
C GLN A 604 -28.16 -26.93 -13.68
N LYS A 605 -28.65 -26.43 -14.82
CA LYS A 605 -28.06 -25.30 -15.50
C LYS A 605 -28.31 -24.04 -14.66
N TYR A 606 -27.25 -23.29 -14.37
CA TYR A 606 -27.34 -21.97 -13.80
C TYR A 606 -26.90 -20.89 -14.79
N GLN A 607 -27.43 -19.68 -14.59
CA GLN A 607 -27.02 -18.48 -15.28
C GLN A 607 -26.73 -17.39 -14.26
N ILE A 608 -25.62 -16.67 -14.45
CA ILE A 608 -25.36 -15.42 -13.76
C ILE A 608 -25.71 -14.29 -14.71
N LYS A 609 -26.53 -13.37 -14.25
CA LYS A 609 -27.05 -12.23 -15.00
C LYS A 609 -26.62 -10.92 -14.33
N ILE A 610 -26.35 -9.88 -15.11
CA ILE A 610 -26.17 -8.49 -14.65
C ILE A 610 -27.25 -7.63 -15.31
N HIS A 611 -27.80 -6.62 -14.64
CA HIS A 611 -28.71 -5.68 -15.29
C HIS A 611 -28.07 -4.92 -16.47
N GLU A 612 -28.80 -4.88 -17.61
CA GLU A 612 -28.30 -4.50 -18.95
C GLU A 612 -28.01 -2.99 -19.09
N TYR A 613 -28.68 -2.12 -18.33
CA TYR A 613 -28.54 -0.65 -18.40
C TYR A 613 -27.22 -0.09 -17.87
N ASN A 614 -26.24 -0.95 -17.64
CA ASN A 614 -25.03 -0.57 -16.96
C ASN A 614 -23.92 -0.29 -17.98
N CYS A 615 -23.65 0.99 -18.24
CA CYS A 615 -22.52 1.47 -19.06
C CYS A 615 -21.18 0.80 -18.73
N HIS A 616 -21.06 0.27 -17.51
CA HIS A 616 -19.91 -0.47 -17.02
C HIS A 616 -19.67 -1.82 -17.71
N ILE A 617 -20.65 -2.38 -18.41
CA ILE A 617 -20.48 -3.64 -19.13
C ILE A 617 -19.52 -3.50 -20.31
N PHE A 618 -19.54 -2.34 -20.98
CA PHE A 618 -18.57 -1.99 -22.00
C PHE A 618 -17.17 -1.87 -21.40
N LEU A 619 -17.06 -1.24 -20.22
CA LEU A 619 -15.81 -1.22 -19.47
C LEU A 619 -15.35 -2.65 -19.13
N PHE A 620 -16.25 -3.58 -18.84
CA PHE A 620 -15.84 -4.96 -18.57
C PHE A 620 -15.30 -5.67 -19.79
N LEU A 621 -16.01 -5.63 -20.93
CA LEU A 621 -15.58 -6.24 -22.19
C LEU A 621 -14.21 -5.68 -22.61
N TRP A 622 -14.04 -4.36 -22.46
CA TRP A 622 -12.76 -3.70 -22.65
C TRP A 622 -11.67 -4.23 -21.71
N LYS A 623 -11.94 -4.25 -20.41
CA LYS A 623 -11.00 -4.65 -19.36
C LYS A 623 -10.66 -6.15 -19.38
N CYS A 624 -11.46 -7.01 -20.01
CA CYS A 624 -11.14 -8.44 -20.18
C CYS A 624 -10.59 -8.79 -21.57
N GLY A 625 -10.40 -7.80 -22.44
CA GLY A 625 -9.79 -7.96 -23.76
C GLY A 625 -10.73 -8.56 -24.82
N ARG A 626 -12.05 -8.52 -24.60
CA ARG A 626 -13.09 -9.02 -25.51
C ARG A 626 -13.49 -7.91 -26.48
N PHE A 627 -12.51 -7.45 -27.25
CA PHE A 627 -12.64 -6.26 -28.10
C PHE A 627 -13.67 -6.42 -29.22
N ASP A 628 -13.79 -7.61 -29.81
CA ASP A 628 -14.73 -7.82 -30.92
C ASP A 628 -16.18 -7.73 -30.43
N ALA A 629 -16.49 -8.35 -29.28
CA ALA A 629 -17.78 -8.16 -28.62
C ALA A 629 -18.00 -6.70 -28.24
N PHE A 630 -17.00 -6.06 -27.59
CA PHE A 630 -17.05 -4.65 -27.21
C PHE A 630 -17.46 -3.78 -28.39
N PHE A 631 -16.72 -3.81 -29.50
CA PHE A 631 -16.95 -2.95 -30.65
C PHE A 631 -18.28 -3.23 -31.38
N LYS A 632 -18.78 -4.47 -31.35
CA LYS A 632 -20.04 -4.85 -32.00
C LYS A 632 -21.28 -4.48 -31.20
N VAL A 633 -21.19 -4.38 -29.87
CA VAL A 633 -22.31 -3.96 -29.00
C VAL A 633 -22.22 -2.50 -28.58
N PHE A 634 -21.07 -1.88 -28.82
CA PHE A 634 -20.75 -0.51 -28.47
C PHE A 634 -21.85 0.46 -28.95
N SER A 635 -22.42 1.22 -28.02
CA SER A 635 -23.31 2.35 -28.32
C SER A 635 -22.66 3.66 -27.90
N TYR A 636 -22.88 4.70 -28.70
CA TYR A 636 -22.37 6.05 -28.48
C TYR A 636 -22.85 6.65 -27.15
N ASP A 637 -24.04 6.29 -26.67
CA ASP A 637 -24.63 6.78 -25.42
C ASP A 637 -23.79 6.46 -24.16
N PHE A 638 -22.84 5.52 -24.26
CA PHE A 638 -22.03 5.06 -23.12
C PHE A 638 -20.59 5.60 -23.13
N LEU A 639 -20.23 6.40 -24.13
CA LEU A 639 -18.87 6.90 -24.31
C LEU A 639 -18.46 7.91 -23.26
N ASP A 640 -19.34 8.80 -22.81
CA ASP A 640 -18.98 9.81 -21.79
C ASP A 640 -18.49 9.15 -20.49
N ASN A 641 -19.14 8.06 -20.08
CA ASN A 641 -18.73 7.26 -18.93
C ASN A 641 -17.40 6.52 -19.16
N PHE A 642 -17.14 6.09 -20.39
CA PHE A 642 -15.88 5.43 -20.78
C PHE A 642 -14.70 6.44 -20.83
N TYR A 643 -14.93 7.66 -21.32
CA TYR A 643 -13.90 8.70 -21.38
C TYR A 643 -13.60 9.33 -20.04
N ASN A 644 -14.58 9.41 -19.13
CA ASN A 644 -14.35 9.89 -17.76
C ASN A 644 -13.41 8.96 -16.96
N ASP A 645 -13.31 7.67 -17.30
CA ASP A 645 -12.33 6.74 -16.72
C ASP A 645 -10.97 6.86 -17.43
N ASP A 646 -10.10 7.75 -16.93
CA ASP A 646 -8.74 8.02 -17.42
C ASP A 646 -7.85 6.77 -17.55
N LEU A 647 -8.13 5.72 -16.76
CA LEU A 647 -7.45 4.44 -16.91
C LEU A 647 -7.89 3.68 -18.17
N SER A 648 -9.14 3.78 -18.61
CA SER A 648 -9.65 2.93 -19.69
C SER A 648 -9.06 3.30 -21.06
N LEU A 649 -8.82 4.58 -21.32
CA LEU A 649 -8.19 5.06 -22.56
C LEU A 649 -6.69 4.77 -22.63
N THR A 650 -5.99 4.83 -21.50
CA THR A 650 -4.56 4.48 -21.43
C THR A 650 -4.30 2.99 -21.63
N LEU A 651 -5.33 2.13 -21.49
CA LEU A 651 -5.20 0.68 -21.55
C LEU A 651 -5.19 0.07 -22.96
N CYS A 652 -5.68 0.72 -24.02
CA CYS A 652 -5.52 0.18 -25.39
C CYS A 652 -5.91 1.19 -26.48
N PRO A 653 -5.39 2.43 -26.46
CA PRO A 653 -5.89 3.50 -27.33
C PRO A 653 -5.70 3.15 -28.82
N LEU A 654 -4.67 2.37 -29.16
CA LEU A 654 -4.45 1.86 -30.52
C LEU A 654 -5.62 1.05 -31.07
N LYS A 655 -6.28 0.20 -30.27
CA LYS A 655 -7.42 -0.59 -30.76
C LYS A 655 -8.66 0.27 -31.01
N LEU A 656 -8.89 1.27 -30.16
CA LEU A 656 -9.95 2.27 -30.39
C LEU A 656 -9.65 3.08 -31.64
N VAL A 657 -8.41 3.56 -31.77
CA VAL A 657 -7.94 4.27 -32.96
C VAL A 657 -8.14 3.40 -34.20
N ASP A 658 -7.69 2.14 -34.18
CA ASP A 658 -7.85 1.21 -35.30
C ASP A 658 -9.33 1.05 -35.69
N TYR A 659 -10.20 0.82 -34.71
CA TYR A 659 -11.64 0.72 -34.93
C TYR A 659 -12.23 2.00 -35.55
N PHE A 660 -11.92 3.18 -34.99
CA PHE A 660 -12.41 4.43 -35.54
C PHE A 660 -11.84 4.68 -36.94
N LEU A 661 -10.55 4.45 -37.16
CA LEU A 661 -9.89 4.62 -38.45
C LEU A 661 -10.45 3.67 -39.52
N GLU A 662 -10.93 2.48 -39.15
CA GLU A 662 -11.55 1.51 -40.05
C GLU A 662 -13.06 1.79 -40.26
N SER A 663 -13.71 2.52 -39.35
CA SER A 663 -15.10 2.95 -39.50
C SER A 663 -15.25 4.05 -40.57
N ASN A 664 -16.36 4.01 -41.33
CA ASN A 664 -16.67 5.04 -42.32
C ASN A 664 -17.20 6.35 -41.69
N ASN A 665 -17.43 6.38 -40.37
CA ASN A 665 -18.03 7.52 -39.65
C ASN A 665 -17.01 8.21 -38.72
N ILE A 666 -15.79 8.50 -39.21
CA ILE A 666 -14.79 9.25 -38.41
C ILE A 666 -15.20 10.73 -38.28
N GLU A 667 -15.88 11.26 -39.30
CA GLU A 667 -16.16 12.68 -39.47
C GLU A 667 -17.28 13.21 -38.55
N GLU A 668 -18.16 12.34 -38.05
CA GLU A 668 -19.26 12.70 -37.14
C GLU A 668 -18.95 12.41 -35.66
N ASN A 669 -17.69 12.09 -35.35
CA ASN A 669 -17.37 11.40 -34.11
C ASN A 669 -16.65 12.31 -33.11
N GLU A 670 -17.42 13.10 -32.34
CA GLU A 670 -16.92 13.89 -31.20
C GLU A 670 -16.03 13.07 -30.26
N TYR A 671 -16.28 11.76 -30.17
CA TYR A 671 -15.52 10.84 -29.35
C TYR A 671 -14.14 10.48 -29.91
N PHE A 672 -14.00 10.36 -31.24
CA PHE A 672 -12.67 10.23 -31.83
C PHE A 672 -11.83 11.47 -31.49
N ASN A 673 -12.44 12.66 -31.54
CA ASN A 673 -11.78 13.88 -31.09
C ASN A 673 -11.42 13.84 -29.59
N GLY A 674 -12.34 13.41 -28.73
CA GLY A 674 -12.08 13.19 -27.31
C GLY A 674 -10.90 12.22 -27.07
N LEU A 675 -10.81 11.13 -27.82
CA LEU A 675 -9.68 10.18 -27.79
C LEU A 675 -8.37 10.84 -28.21
N ILE A 676 -8.37 11.66 -29.26
CA ILE A 676 -7.17 12.36 -29.73
C ILE A 676 -6.71 13.40 -28.71
N ILE A 677 -7.61 14.26 -28.22
CA ILE A 677 -7.30 15.27 -27.20
C ILE A 677 -6.77 14.60 -25.93
N LYS A 678 -7.42 13.54 -25.47
CA LYS A 678 -6.97 12.80 -24.27
C LYS A 678 -5.65 12.08 -24.49
N SER A 679 -5.43 11.50 -25.68
CA SER A 679 -4.14 10.90 -26.06
C SER A 679 -3.04 11.95 -26.15
N ALA A 680 -3.36 13.17 -26.58
CA ALA A 680 -2.46 14.31 -26.58
C ALA A 680 -2.13 14.78 -25.15
N ALA A 681 -3.13 14.90 -24.28
CA ALA A 681 -2.94 15.25 -22.87
C ALA A 681 -2.10 14.20 -22.13
N THR A 682 -2.24 12.92 -22.47
CA THR A 682 -1.51 11.81 -21.83
C THR A 682 -0.21 11.42 -22.54
N GLY A 683 0.13 12.06 -23.68
CA GLY A 683 1.40 11.87 -24.37
C GLY A 683 1.54 10.55 -25.13
N ILE A 684 0.43 9.94 -25.56
CA ILE A 684 0.44 8.60 -26.17
C ILE A 684 0.87 8.68 -27.64
N LEU A 685 2.17 8.75 -27.89
CA LEU A 685 2.77 8.88 -29.21
C LEU A 685 2.35 7.78 -30.21
N SER A 686 2.11 6.56 -29.73
CA SER A 686 1.73 5.44 -30.59
C SER A 686 0.41 5.67 -31.34
N VAL A 687 -0.56 6.38 -30.74
CA VAL A 687 -1.83 6.76 -31.37
C VAL A 687 -1.58 7.59 -32.62
N PHE A 688 -0.78 8.64 -32.48
CA PHE A 688 -0.50 9.57 -33.58
C PHE A 688 0.37 8.93 -34.66
N LYS A 689 1.30 8.04 -34.29
CA LYS A 689 2.03 7.21 -35.25
C LYS A 689 1.09 6.29 -36.04
N ALA A 690 0.10 5.66 -35.39
CA ALA A 690 -0.87 4.81 -36.05
C ALA A 690 -1.75 5.60 -37.03
N ILE A 691 -2.21 6.80 -36.64
CA ILE A 691 -2.95 7.71 -37.52
C ILE A 691 -2.11 8.10 -38.74
N LEU A 692 -0.85 8.49 -38.53
CA LEU A 692 0.05 8.85 -39.61
C LEU A 692 0.25 7.70 -40.62
N ILE A 693 0.32 6.46 -40.14
CA ILE A 693 0.51 5.28 -41.00
C ILE A 693 -0.79 4.91 -41.74
N LYS A 694 -1.94 4.89 -41.04
CA LYS A 694 -3.20 4.36 -41.57
C LYS A 694 -4.03 5.40 -42.32
N LYS A 695 -4.14 6.63 -41.79
CA LYS A 695 -4.92 7.75 -42.36
C LYS A 695 -4.20 9.09 -42.11
N PRO A 696 -3.08 9.37 -42.79
CA PRO A 696 -2.27 10.57 -42.56
C PRO A 696 -3.02 11.89 -42.78
N SER A 697 -4.07 11.90 -43.58
CA SER A 697 -4.90 13.09 -43.84
C SER A 697 -5.52 13.68 -42.57
N ILE A 698 -5.76 12.87 -41.53
CA ILE A 698 -6.30 13.32 -40.25
C ILE A 698 -5.35 14.30 -39.56
N LEU A 699 -4.03 14.15 -39.71
CA LEU A 699 -3.04 15.06 -39.14
C LEU A 699 -2.66 16.19 -40.11
N LYS A 700 -3.50 16.51 -41.10
CA LYS A 700 -3.28 17.65 -42.01
C LYS A 700 -4.33 18.72 -41.77
N ILE A 701 -4.00 19.97 -42.04
CA ILE A 701 -4.96 21.06 -41.92
C ILE A 701 -6.05 20.88 -42.97
N LYS A 702 -7.32 20.88 -42.55
CA LYS A 702 -8.47 20.88 -43.47
C LYS A 702 -8.48 22.14 -44.33
N ASP A 703 -8.28 21.95 -45.63
CA ASP A 703 -8.29 22.98 -46.65
C ASP A 703 -8.74 22.40 -48.01
N ILE A 704 -8.80 23.23 -49.05
CA ILE A 704 -9.18 22.82 -50.41
C ILE A 704 -8.25 21.73 -50.95
N LYS A 705 -6.99 21.68 -50.49
CA LYS A 705 -5.98 20.71 -50.94
C LYS A 705 -6.05 19.39 -50.17
N ASN A 706 -6.67 19.38 -48.98
CA ASN A 706 -6.86 18.22 -48.12
C ASN A 706 -8.33 18.12 -47.67
N PRO A 707 -9.27 17.90 -48.60
CA PRO A 707 -10.70 17.87 -48.28
C PRO A 707 -11.08 16.70 -47.35
N THR A 708 -10.24 15.65 -47.30
CA THR A 708 -10.40 14.46 -46.44
C THR A 708 -9.81 14.62 -45.04
N SER A 709 -9.31 15.80 -44.68
CA SER A 709 -8.94 16.09 -43.30
C SER A 709 -10.18 16.45 -42.48
N ILE A 710 -10.17 15.99 -41.24
CA ILE A 710 -11.27 16.16 -40.29
C ILE A 710 -11.05 17.43 -39.45
N TYR A 711 -9.78 17.76 -39.14
CA TYR A 711 -9.46 18.86 -38.22
C TYR A 711 -9.12 20.16 -38.94
N SER A 712 -9.75 21.24 -38.48
CA SER A 712 -9.38 22.61 -38.80
C SER A 712 -7.99 22.96 -38.23
N ASN A 713 -7.39 24.03 -38.74
CA ASN A 713 -6.13 24.56 -38.18
C ASN A 713 -6.28 24.90 -36.68
N LYS A 714 -7.48 25.33 -36.24
CA LYS A 714 -7.73 25.64 -34.83
C LYS A 714 -7.68 24.39 -33.95
N GLU A 715 -8.33 23.31 -34.36
CA GLU A 715 -8.38 22.06 -33.58
C GLU A 715 -7.01 21.38 -33.52
N LEU A 716 -6.25 21.36 -34.62
CA LEU A 716 -4.88 20.82 -34.60
C LEU A 716 -3.96 21.64 -33.69
N LYS A 717 -4.11 22.96 -33.65
CA LYS A 717 -3.39 23.80 -32.68
C LYS A 717 -3.78 23.49 -31.26
N GLU A 718 -5.07 23.24 -31.00
CA GLU A 718 -5.56 22.88 -29.67
C GLU A 718 -5.01 21.52 -29.21
N ILE A 719 -4.93 20.53 -30.11
CA ILE A 719 -4.27 19.24 -29.82
C ILE A 719 -2.80 19.46 -29.46
N VAL A 720 -2.06 20.27 -30.23
CA VAL A 720 -0.64 20.55 -29.94
C VAL A 720 -0.47 21.42 -28.69
N ALA A 721 -1.35 22.38 -28.45
CA ALA A 721 -1.39 23.15 -27.21
C ALA A 721 -1.60 22.20 -26.03
N THR A 722 -2.54 21.26 -26.13
CA THR A 722 -2.78 20.23 -25.12
C THR A 722 -1.54 19.38 -24.85
N THR A 723 -0.77 19.00 -25.88
CA THR A 723 0.50 18.27 -25.66
C THR A 723 1.56 19.15 -25.01
N ILE A 724 1.61 20.45 -25.31
CA ILE A 724 2.51 21.42 -24.68
C ILE A 724 2.12 21.63 -23.21
N ASP A 725 0.85 21.95 -22.94
CA ASP A 725 0.30 22.22 -21.61
C ASP A 725 0.48 21.01 -20.66
N ASN A 726 0.39 19.80 -21.22
CA ASN A 726 0.62 18.55 -20.47
C ASN A 726 2.06 18.02 -20.56
N ASN A 727 3.01 18.80 -21.09
CA ASN A 727 4.44 18.49 -21.12
C ASN A 727 4.86 17.24 -21.92
N ASN A 728 4.14 16.90 -22.97
CA ASN A 728 4.38 15.73 -23.81
C ASN A 728 5.33 16.03 -24.98
N LEU A 729 6.59 16.40 -24.67
CA LEU A 729 7.56 16.93 -25.65
C LEU A 729 7.84 16.04 -26.86
N GLU A 730 7.98 14.72 -26.67
CA GLU A 730 8.22 13.80 -27.80
C GLU A 730 7.03 13.82 -28.78
N LEU A 731 5.82 13.85 -28.23
CA LEU A 731 4.61 13.95 -29.03
C LEU A 731 4.44 15.34 -29.64
N THR A 732 4.70 16.42 -28.90
CA THR A 732 4.68 17.79 -29.43
C THR A 732 5.61 17.90 -30.65
N HIS A 733 6.85 17.42 -30.52
CA HIS A 733 7.81 17.44 -31.62
C HIS A 733 7.32 16.62 -32.81
N PHE A 734 6.81 15.41 -32.55
CA PHE A 734 6.22 14.57 -33.57
C PHE A 734 5.07 15.29 -34.30
N LEU A 735 4.14 15.91 -33.59
CA LEU A 735 3.00 16.60 -34.20
C LEU A 735 3.43 17.83 -35.02
N LEU A 736 4.35 18.65 -34.51
CA LEU A 736 4.88 19.81 -35.21
C LEU A 736 5.54 19.44 -36.54
N GLN A 737 6.23 18.29 -36.59
CA GLN A 737 6.85 17.78 -37.82
C GLN A 737 5.84 17.31 -38.87
N HIS A 738 4.68 16.80 -38.45
CA HIS A 738 3.77 16.10 -39.36
C HIS A 738 2.52 16.91 -39.74
N ILE A 739 2.12 17.93 -38.96
CA ILE A 739 0.94 18.76 -39.25
C ILE A 739 1.18 19.84 -40.31
N ASN A 740 2.42 20.26 -40.54
CA ASN A 740 2.81 21.34 -41.48
C ASN A 740 2.18 22.71 -41.14
N PHE A 741 2.33 23.18 -39.90
CA PHE A 741 1.90 24.51 -39.50
C PHE A 741 2.63 25.64 -40.25
N SER A 742 1.94 26.77 -40.46
CA SER A 742 2.58 27.97 -41.01
C SER A 742 3.56 28.60 -40.00
N LYS A 743 4.48 29.45 -40.46
CA LYS A 743 5.42 30.18 -39.58
C LYS A 743 4.69 30.99 -38.50
N LYS A 744 3.53 31.57 -38.82
CA LYS A 744 2.69 32.32 -37.88
C LYS A 744 2.12 31.40 -36.79
N ASP A 745 1.71 30.20 -37.17
CA ASP A 745 1.13 29.20 -36.26
C ASP A 745 2.19 28.63 -35.32
N LEU A 746 3.38 28.34 -35.83
CA LEU A 746 4.54 27.93 -35.02
C LEU A 746 4.94 29.01 -34.01
N ASN A 747 4.95 30.28 -34.42
CA ASN A 747 5.24 31.40 -33.52
C ASN A 747 4.19 31.56 -32.41
N TYR A 748 2.93 31.16 -32.65
CA TYR A 748 1.89 31.14 -31.63
C TYR A 748 2.10 29.97 -30.66
N LEU A 749 2.30 28.76 -31.18
CA LEU A 749 2.52 27.56 -30.37
C LEU A 749 3.82 27.64 -29.54
N ASN A 750 4.87 28.31 -30.03
CA ASN A 750 6.10 28.54 -29.27
C ASN A 750 5.95 29.53 -28.11
N LYS A 751 4.84 30.28 -28.06
CA LYS A 751 4.50 31.18 -26.93
C LYS A 751 3.69 30.45 -25.86
N LEU A 752 2.88 29.47 -26.27
CA LEU A 752 2.28 28.47 -25.39
C LEU A 752 3.34 27.55 -24.81
#